data_AF-A0A164ZY35-F1
#
_entry.id   AF-A0A164ZY35-F1
#
_cell.length_a   1.000
_cell.length_b   1.000
_cell.length_c   1.000
_cell.angle_alpha   90.00
_cell.angle_beta   90.00
_cell.angle_gamma   90.00
#
_symmetry.space_group_name_H-M   'P 1'
#
loop_
_entity.id
_entity.type
_entity.pdbx_description
1 polymer ?
#
loop_
_entity_poly.entity_id
_entity_poly.type
_entity_poly.pdbx_seq_one_letter_code
_entity_poly.pdbx_strand_id
1 'polypeptide(L)'
;MVVPAIPEVVEEDIQSSIDARTDALQTLRELGPPDLVHLVKQSTKSHGNKIGVYHHVTGIDASSSASLAAYVNTLTYNPNEKNYKVISGTYCCYNAFSRVDMRVQVTIPGTVESYCIDEKGDKRVATDSLWLETYLCGVLRAYSYADDGTGDIIRRIIGLRRFNPITSTESEHRFLDAAERLFFKGWQLGSDPEIQVPNMVSNHLTAGLLNYIRTTGRFASGINLFEKLRTRDIEVSSLLARVLIAADEEVRAVALLYEAVQEIPMDYSLLDCQAEFLMKKGRADLALECAKRSVISAPSEFGTWARLAEVYISLEQWDLALLTLNSCPMFTYQDKDAPRLPEPSRIILPVLPESMLDELDDSPAENETELVHPSLRKLHAANYKGTFLKAYSLLTEITAKIGWDQLLKIRSTVFVMEEEYRSEKQTHSRSASNTALRGTPSPKENEELQNGATNGAEAPNGVPESGGNHEESPERPEHTVTSEEVKAGTEDPDPSHSKYTQFHHKRLCERWLDNLFMVLYEDLRVYTIWRTEMTQSRQQQLQYKKSGEEWEILGELAERLHHFDEAIEAYQACLSIRFSPKAMKAVLTMYEKQGDGRLMLQALIRLVAWQYRWYAEFSPLLLYTIRKLIEDEGAVKVRSIVQATNLPQSVLDLTHHYAALCAAFRSTGSDG
;
A
#
# COMPACT_ATOMS: atom_id res chain seq x y z
N MET A 1 -24.93 -21.58 -6.59
CA MET A 1 -23.90 -20.52 -6.64
C MET A 1 -23.48 -20.40 -8.08
N VAL A 2 -23.55 -19.21 -8.66
CA VAL A 2 -22.99 -18.98 -10.00
C VAL A 2 -21.48 -19.14 -9.83
N VAL A 3 -20.86 -20.02 -10.60
CA VAL A 3 -19.40 -20.22 -10.56
C VAL A 3 -18.80 -19.12 -11.45
N PRO A 4 -17.83 -18.32 -10.98
CA PRO A 4 -17.17 -17.31 -11.79
C PRO A 4 -16.64 -17.93 -13.06
N ALA A 5 -16.78 -17.22 -14.18
CA ALA A 5 -16.22 -17.69 -15.43
C ALA A 5 -14.71 -17.92 -15.29
N ILE A 6 -14.18 -18.80 -16.13
CA ILE A 6 -12.79 -19.21 -16.06
C ILE A 6 -12.02 -18.37 -17.08
N PRO A 7 -11.19 -17.40 -16.66
CA PRO A 7 -10.28 -16.74 -17.57
C PRO A 7 -9.26 -17.75 -18.08
N GLU A 8 -8.87 -17.63 -19.34
CA GLU A 8 -7.89 -18.52 -19.95
C GLU A 8 -6.85 -17.72 -20.71
N VAL A 9 -5.59 -17.91 -20.34
CA VAL A 9 -4.44 -17.36 -21.04
C VAL A 9 -3.80 -18.49 -21.83
N VAL A 10 -3.75 -18.35 -23.15
CA VAL A 10 -3.22 -19.38 -24.06
C VAL A 10 -1.72 -19.16 -24.22
N GLU A 11 -0.94 -20.20 -23.99
CA GLU A 11 0.51 -20.18 -24.16
C GLU A 11 0.89 -20.20 -25.65
N GLU A 12 2.10 -19.71 -25.98
CA GLU A 12 2.73 -19.99 -27.28
C GLU A 12 3.29 -21.41 -27.30
N ASP A 13 4.15 -21.71 -26.32
CA ASP A 13 4.71 -23.03 -26.09
C ASP A 13 4.08 -23.69 -24.85
N ILE A 14 3.68 -24.95 -25.00
CA ILE A 14 3.07 -25.73 -23.92
C ILE A 14 4.06 -25.85 -22.75
N GLN A 15 3.59 -25.53 -21.54
CA GLN A 15 4.35 -25.54 -20.26
C GLN A 15 5.26 -24.33 -20.01
N SER A 16 5.31 -23.35 -20.92
CA SER A 16 6.10 -22.13 -20.73
C SER A 16 5.79 -21.36 -19.43
N SER A 17 4.53 -21.37 -18.96
CA SER A 17 4.15 -20.76 -17.68
C SER A 17 4.72 -21.50 -16.45
N ILE A 18 4.83 -22.83 -16.52
CA ILE A 18 5.37 -23.67 -15.45
C ILE A 18 6.89 -23.48 -15.36
N ASP A 19 7.55 -23.39 -16.51
CA ASP A 19 9.00 -23.18 -16.58
C ASP A 19 9.36 -21.79 -16.06
N ALA A 20 8.66 -20.75 -16.53
CA ALA A 20 8.83 -19.38 -16.02
C ALA A 20 8.58 -19.27 -14.50
N ARG A 21 7.59 -20.01 -13.98
CA ARG A 21 7.35 -20.09 -12.53
C ARG A 21 8.52 -20.75 -11.79
N THR A 22 9.14 -21.78 -12.37
CA THR A 22 10.28 -22.48 -11.78
C THR A 22 11.49 -21.56 -11.70
N ASP A 23 11.77 -20.82 -12.77
CA ASP A 23 12.87 -19.84 -12.82
C ASP A 23 12.67 -18.70 -11.80
N ALA A 24 11.42 -18.29 -11.58
CA ALA A 24 11.10 -17.24 -10.64
C ALA A 24 11.35 -17.62 -9.16
N LEU A 25 11.39 -18.91 -8.81
CA LEU A 25 11.47 -19.37 -7.41
C LEU A 25 12.66 -18.79 -6.64
N GLN A 26 13.80 -18.60 -7.30
CA GLN A 26 15.02 -18.05 -6.67
C GLN A 26 14.87 -16.57 -6.26
N THR A 27 13.94 -15.86 -6.89
CA THR A 27 13.73 -14.42 -6.70
C THR A 27 12.63 -14.10 -5.69
N LEU A 28 11.81 -15.08 -5.30
CA LEU A 28 10.70 -14.88 -4.37
C LEU A 28 11.23 -14.58 -2.96
N ARG A 29 10.61 -13.60 -2.30
CA ARG A 29 11.05 -13.13 -0.97
C ARG A 29 9.93 -13.01 0.05
N GLU A 30 8.67 -12.95 -0.39
CA GLU A 30 7.52 -12.78 0.48
C GLU A 30 6.66 -14.06 0.52
N LEU A 31 5.34 -13.93 0.66
CA LEU A 31 4.37 -15.03 0.62
C LEU A 31 4.34 -15.79 -0.72
N GLY A 32 5.03 -15.28 -1.74
CA GLY A 32 5.07 -15.81 -3.10
C GLY A 32 3.86 -15.42 -3.95
N PRO A 33 3.91 -15.75 -5.25
CA PRO A 33 2.89 -15.36 -6.21
C PRO A 33 1.59 -16.13 -5.98
N PRO A 34 0.47 -15.68 -6.59
CA PRO A 34 -0.75 -16.47 -6.66
C PRO A 34 -0.49 -17.88 -7.20
N ASP A 35 -1.40 -18.80 -6.86
CA ASP A 35 -1.30 -20.18 -7.31
C ASP A 35 -1.54 -20.22 -8.83
N LEU A 36 -0.79 -21.08 -9.52
CA LEU A 36 -0.85 -21.23 -10.97
C LEU A 36 -1.58 -22.53 -11.30
N VAL A 37 -2.54 -22.46 -12.20
CA VAL A 37 -3.23 -23.64 -12.72
C VAL A 37 -2.99 -23.70 -14.21
N HIS A 38 -2.26 -24.72 -14.63
CA HIS A 38 -1.97 -25.01 -16.03
C HIS A 38 -2.81 -26.19 -16.50
N LEU A 39 -3.40 -26.09 -17.69
CA LEU A 39 -4.20 -27.13 -18.31
C LEU A 39 -3.67 -27.40 -19.72
N VAL A 40 -3.60 -28.67 -20.09
CA VAL A 40 -3.35 -29.11 -21.46
C VAL A 40 -4.66 -29.59 -22.06
N LYS A 41 -5.10 -28.88 -23.10
CA LYS A 41 -6.33 -29.17 -23.83
C LYS A 41 -6.01 -29.76 -25.19
N GLN A 42 -6.79 -30.75 -25.62
CA GLN A 42 -6.69 -31.35 -26.95
C GLN A 42 -7.96 -31.05 -27.75
N SER A 43 -7.77 -30.73 -29.02
CA SER A 43 -8.90 -30.53 -29.93
C SER A 43 -9.68 -31.82 -30.12
N THR A 44 -11.00 -31.73 -29.98
CA THR A 44 -11.94 -32.84 -30.26
C THR A 44 -11.99 -33.21 -31.75
N LYS A 45 -11.62 -32.29 -32.64
CA LYS A 45 -11.62 -32.48 -34.10
C LYS A 45 -10.27 -32.95 -34.64
N SER A 46 -9.18 -32.66 -33.95
CA SER A 46 -7.81 -33.03 -34.35
C SER A 46 -7.01 -33.52 -33.16
N HIS A 47 -6.83 -34.83 -33.05
CA HIS A 47 -6.13 -35.47 -31.93
C HIS A 47 -4.63 -35.08 -31.83
N GLY A 48 -4.05 -34.46 -32.86
CA GLY A 48 -2.66 -33.99 -32.82
C GLY A 48 -2.48 -32.60 -32.21
N ASN A 49 -3.53 -31.77 -32.19
CA ASN A 49 -3.40 -30.37 -31.81
C ASN A 49 -3.70 -30.17 -30.31
N LYS A 50 -2.65 -29.91 -29.53
CA LYS A 50 -2.72 -29.63 -28.10
C LYS A 50 -2.40 -28.15 -27.87
N ILE A 51 -3.12 -27.53 -26.95
CA ILE A 51 -2.86 -26.17 -26.49
C ILE A 51 -2.63 -26.17 -24.98
N GLY A 52 -1.68 -25.35 -24.54
CA GLY A 52 -1.47 -25.05 -23.12
C GLY A 52 -2.27 -23.80 -22.77
N VAL A 53 -3.06 -23.87 -21.70
CA VAL A 53 -3.75 -22.71 -21.15
C VAL A 53 -3.49 -22.63 -19.65
N TYR A 54 -3.41 -21.44 -19.11
CA TYR A 54 -3.27 -21.26 -17.68
C TYR A 54 -4.12 -20.11 -17.16
N HIS A 55 -4.33 -20.11 -15.85
CA HIS A 55 -4.91 -19.02 -15.09
C HIS A 55 -4.36 -19.01 -13.66
N HIS A 56 -4.52 -17.89 -12.98
CA HIS A 56 -4.10 -17.76 -11.60
C HIS A 56 -5.28 -17.92 -10.64
N VAL A 57 -4.99 -18.42 -9.44
CA VAL A 57 -6.01 -18.67 -8.42
C VAL A 57 -5.48 -18.30 -7.03
N THR A 58 -6.38 -17.84 -6.17
CA THR A 58 -6.15 -17.72 -4.71
C THR A 58 -7.37 -18.23 -3.95
N GLY A 59 -7.15 -18.74 -2.73
CA GLY A 59 -8.23 -19.15 -1.83
C GLY A 59 -8.77 -20.56 -2.01
N ILE A 60 -8.10 -21.42 -2.79
CA ILE A 60 -8.41 -22.85 -2.85
C ILE A 60 -7.78 -23.56 -1.66
N ASP A 61 -8.46 -24.57 -1.13
CA ASP A 61 -7.97 -25.39 -0.02
C ASP A 61 -6.75 -26.23 -0.46
N ALA A 62 -5.56 -25.77 -0.06
CA ALA A 62 -4.28 -26.43 -0.30
C ALA A 62 -3.83 -27.36 0.85
N SER A 63 -4.75 -27.84 1.69
CA SER A 63 -4.44 -28.79 2.78
C SER A 63 -4.05 -30.19 2.33
N SER A 64 -4.39 -30.58 1.09
CA SER A 64 -4.04 -31.89 0.55
C SER A 64 -3.98 -31.89 -0.97
N SER A 65 -3.27 -32.88 -1.54
CA SER A 65 -3.24 -33.10 -2.98
C SER A 65 -4.63 -33.45 -3.55
N ALA A 66 -5.49 -34.10 -2.77
CA ALA A 66 -6.85 -34.44 -3.17
C ALA A 66 -7.73 -33.20 -3.35
N SER A 67 -7.62 -32.20 -2.47
CA SER A 67 -8.36 -30.94 -2.56
C SER A 67 -7.98 -30.16 -3.83
N LEU A 68 -6.67 -30.07 -4.13
CA LEU A 68 -6.19 -29.41 -5.35
C LEU A 68 -6.57 -30.18 -6.62
N ALA A 69 -6.49 -31.51 -6.60
CA ALA A 69 -6.93 -32.34 -7.72
C ALA A 69 -8.44 -32.22 -7.96
N ALA A 70 -9.25 -32.11 -6.90
CA ALA A 70 -10.68 -31.87 -7.00
C ALA A 70 -10.98 -30.55 -7.72
N TYR A 71 -10.24 -29.47 -7.40
CA TYR A 71 -10.35 -28.21 -8.14
C TYR A 71 -10.03 -28.38 -9.62
N VAL A 72 -8.91 -29.02 -9.98
CA VAL A 72 -8.55 -29.28 -11.38
C VAL A 72 -9.64 -30.09 -12.10
N ASN A 73 -10.24 -31.07 -11.41
CA ASN A 73 -11.35 -31.85 -11.96
C ASN A 73 -12.60 -31.00 -12.23
N THR A 74 -12.89 -29.96 -11.44
CA THR A 74 -14.01 -29.05 -11.73
C THR A 74 -13.84 -28.32 -13.06
N LEU A 75 -12.59 -28.07 -13.48
CA LEU A 75 -12.27 -27.37 -14.74
C LEU A 75 -12.45 -28.25 -15.98
N THR A 76 -12.60 -29.56 -15.79
CA THR A 76 -12.81 -30.50 -16.91
C THR A 76 -14.22 -30.40 -17.49
N TYR A 77 -15.18 -29.89 -16.71
CA TYR A 77 -16.57 -29.75 -17.07
C TYR A 77 -16.92 -28.29 -17.35
N ASN A 78 -16.37 -27.71 -18.42
CA ASN A 78 -16.78 -26.39 -18.90
C ASN A 78 -17.88 -26.52 -19.98
N PRO A 79 -19.16 -26.21 -19.67
CA PRO A 79 -20.26 -26.38 -20.63
C PRO A 79 -20.13 -25.47 -21.86
N ASN A 80 -19.36 -24.39 -21.75
CA ASN A 80 -19.20 -23.38 -22.80
C ASN A 80 -18.16 -23.79 -23.86
N GLU A 81 -17.32 -24.79 -23.58
CA GLU A 81 -16.21 -25.17 -24.44
C GLU A 81 -16.40 -26.56 -25.06
N LYS A 82 -17.01 -26.60 -26.25
CA LYS A 82 -17.32 -27.88 -26.94
C LYS A 82 -16.19 -28.41 -27.82
N ASN A 83 -15.19 -27.57 -28.14
CA ASN A 83 -14.17 -27.89 -29.14
C ASN A 83 -12.92 -28.55 -28.55
N TYR A 84 -12.67 -28.39 -27.26
CA TYR A 84 -11.46 -28.87 -26.59
C TYR A 84 -11.82 -29.74 -25.39
N LYS A 85 -10.99 -30.73 -25.11
CA LYS A 85 -11.09 -31.58 -23.92
C LYS A 85 -9.79 -31.47 -23.10
N VAL A 86 -9.93 -31.28 -21.79
CA VAL A 86 -8.79 -31.26 -20.87
C VAL A 86 -8.23 -32.68 -20.72
N ILE A 87 -6.93 -32.85 -20.98
CA ILE A 87 -6.21 -34.14 -20.82
C ILE A 87 -5.42 -34.16 -19.52
N SER A 88 -4.77 -33.05 -19.19
CA SER A 88 -3.96 -32.95 -17.97
C SER A 88 -4.06 -31.56 -17.38
N GLY A 89 -3.86 -31.46 -16.08
CA GLY A 89 -3.73 -30.19 -15.39
C GLY A 89 -2.67 -30.26 -14.30
N THR A 90 -1.97 -29.16 -14.09
CA THR A 90 -0.97 -29.00 -13.03
C THR A 90 -1.36 -27.81 -12.17
N TYR A 91 -1.52 -28.05 -10.87
CA TYR A 91 -1.75 -26.99 -9.88
C TYR A 91 -0.45 -26.72 -9.13
N CYS A 92 0.02 -25.46 -9.11
CA CYS A 92 1.23 -25.05 -8.42
C CYS A 92 0.90 -24.06 -7.28
N CYS A 93 1.30 -24.38 -6.06
CA CYS A 93 1.06 -23.61 -4.84
C CYS A 93 2.39 -23.39 -4.10
N TYR A 94 2.78 -22.14 -3.89
CA TYR A 94 4.06 -21.84 -3.25
C TYR A 94 3.99 -21.99 -1.72
N ASN A 95 5.02 -22.55 -1.10
CA ASN A 95 5.21 -22.58 0.34
C ASN A 95 6.37 -21.65 0.70
N ALA A 96 6.06 -20.54 1.39
CA ALA A 96 7.04 -19.54 1.78
C ALA A 96 7.88 -19.93 3.02
N PHE A 97 7.40 -20.83 3.89
CA PHE A 97 8.18 -21.30 5.04
C PHE A 97 9.39 -22.13 4.59
N SER A 98 9.14 -23.15 3.78
CA SER A 98 10.17 -24.07 3.29
C SER A 98 10.76 -23.66 1.93
N ARG A 99 10.23 -22.59 1.31
CA ARG A 99 10.61 -22.07 -0.02
C ARG A 99 10.60 -23.13 -1.11
N VAL A 100 9.48 -23.85 -1.17
CA VAL A 100 9.23 -24.90 -2.17
C VAL A 100 7.90 -24.65 -2.88
N ASP A 101 7.81 -25.01 -4.15
CA ASP A 101 6.59 -24.95 -4.95
C ASP A 101 5.93 -26.33 -4.97
N MET A 102 4.79 -26.47 -4.29
CA MET A 102 4.01 -27.71 -4.27
C MET A 102 3.25 -27.84 -5.59
N ARG A 103 3.40 -29.00 -6.26
CA ARG A 103 2.76 -29.28 -7.54
C ARG A 103 1.91 -30.53 -7.47
N VAL A 104 0.68 -30.42 -7.99
CA VAL A 104 -0.24 -31.55 -8.16
C VAL A 104 -0.57 -31.68 -9.63
N GLN A 105 -0.08 -32.76 -10.24
CA GLN A 105 -0.33 -33.09 -11.63
C GLN A 105 -1.45 -34.13 -11.72
N VAL A 106 -2.51 -33.78 -12.43
CA VAL A 106 -3.66 -34.62 -12.70
C VAL A 106 -3.64 -35.00 -14.18
N THR A 107 -3.59 -36.29 -14.48
CA THR A 107 -3.76 -36.84 -15.83
C THR A 107 -5.12 -37.49 -15.93
N ILE A 108 -5.88 -37.14 -16.96
CA ILE A 108 -7.26 -37.58 -17.16
C ILE A 108 -7.27 -38.68 -18.24
N PRO A 109 -7.78 -39.89 -17.94
CA PRO A 109 -8.41 -40.30 -16.68
C PRO A 109 -7.42 -40.85 -15.63
N GLY A 110 -7.46 -40.30 -14.42
CA GLY A 110 -7.26 -41.08 -13.18
C GLY A 110 -5.90 -41.06 -12.46
N THR A 111 -4.85 -40.43 -12.97
CA THR A 111 -3.56 -40.39 -12.24
C THR A 111 -3.34 -39.03 -11.60
N VAL A 112 -3.15 -39.01 -10.27
CA VAL A 112 -2.76 -37.82 -9.52
C VAL A 112 -1.37 -38.04 -8.94
N GLU A 113 -0.43 -37.18 -9.32
CA GLU A 113 0.93 -37.16 -8.77
C GLU A 113 1.14 -35.85 -8.00
N SER A 114 1.67 -35.94 -6.78
CA SER A 114 2.01 -34.78 -5.97
C SER A 114 3.48 -34.76 -5.59
N TYR A 115 4.14 -33.63 -5.80
CA TYR A 115 5.55 -33.44 -5.53
C TYR A 115 5.82 -31.97 -5.20
N CYS A 116 7.02 -31.64 -4.75
CA CYS A 116 7.44 -30.25 -4.59
C CYS A 116 8.71 -29.97 -5.37
N ILE A 117 8.91 -28.72 -5.76
CA ILE A 117 10.11 -28.23 -6.44
C ILE A 117 10.80 -27.23 -5.52
N ASP A 118 12.10 -27.39 -5.31
CA ASP A 118 12.89 -26.43 -4.54
C ASP A 118 13.41 -25.26 -5.41
N GLU A 119 14.09 -24.29 -4.79
CA GLU A 119 14.67 -23.14 -5.49
C GLU A 119 15.70 -23.52 -6.59
N LYS A 120 16.22 -24.75 -6.57
CA LYS A 120 17.16 -25.26 -7.58
C LYS A 120 16.46 -25.93 -8.76
N GLY A 121 15.14 -26.15 -8.67
CA GLY A 121 14.38 -26.90 -9.65
C GLY A 121 14.33 -28.41 -9.38
N ASP A 122 14.86 -28.89 -8.25
CA ASP A 122 14.91 -30.32 -7.94
C ASP A 122 13.57 -30.81 -7.39
N LYS A 123 13.11 -31.96 -7.92
CA LYS A 123 11.87 -32.62 -7.50
C LYS A 123 12.06 -33.35 -6.16
N ARG A 124 11.23 -33.02 -5.18
CA ARG A 124 11.20 -33.60 -3.83
C ARG A 124 9.83 -34.15 -3.48
N VAL A 125 9.77 -34.96 -2.41
CA VAL A 125 8.54 -35.57 -1.91
C VAL A 125 7.72 -34.55 -1.11
N ALA A 126 6.43 -34.47 -1.40
CA ALA A 126 5.47 -33.64 -0.68
C ALA A 126 5.05 -34.31 0.65
N THR A 127 5.65 -33.91 1.77
CA THR A 127 5.30 -34.41 3.12
C THR A 127 4.10 -33.68 3.73
N ASP A 128 3.44 -34.30 4.72
CA ASP A 128 2.29 -33.70 5.42
C ASP A 128 2.63 -32.36 6.11
N SER A 129 3.86 -32.21 6.60
CA SER A 129 4.34 -30.95 7.18
C SER A 129 4.38 -29.82 6.14
N LEU A 130 4.79 -30.14 4.91
CA LEU A 130 4.81 -29.17 3.81
C LEU A 130 3.40 -28.79 3.41
N TRP A 131 2.46 -29.74 3.37
CA TRP A 131 1.04 -29.43 3.10
C TRP A 131 0.42 -28.51 4.13
N LEU A 132 0.74 -28.69 5.42
CA LEU A 132 0.28 -27.79 6.48
C LEU A 132 0.80 -26.35 6.28
N GLU A 133 2.09 -26.22 5.98
CA GLU A 133 2.71 -24.92 5.67
C GLU A 133 2.10 -24.28 4.42
N THR A 134 1.92 -25.06 3.34
CA THR A 134 1.32 -24.61 2.07
C THR A 134 -0.12 -24.16 2.26
N TYR A 135 -0.91 -24.89 3.05
CA TYR A 135 -2.28 -24.49 3.38
C TYR A 135 -2.31 -23.10 4.03
N LEU A 136 -1.49 -22.90 5.07
CA LEU A 136 -1.43 -21.62 5.76
C LEU A 136 -0.96 -20.49 4.83
N CYS A 137 0.09 -20.72 4.02
CA CYS A 137 0.55 -19.76 3.03
C CYS A 137 -0.54 -19.43 1.99
N GLY A 138 -1.32 -20.41 1.53
CA GLY A 138 -2.41 -20.22 0.58
C GLY A 138 -3.54 -19.34 1.13
N VAL A 139 -3.90 -19.53 2.41
CA VAL A 139 -4.89 -18.67 3.10
C VAL A 139 -4.35 -17.25 3.25
N LEU A 140 -3.10 -17.09 3.72
CA LEU A 140 -2.48 -15.76 3.89
C LEU A 140 -2.34 -15.02 2.55
N ARG A 141 -1.95 -15.73 1.48
CA ARG A 141 -1.94 -15.17 0.12
C ARG A 141 -3.32 -14.72 -0.33
N ALA A 142 -4.38 -15.50 -0.06
CA ALA A 142 -5.73 -15.10 -0.42
C ALA A 142 -6.14 -13.77 0.23
N TYR A 143 -5.76 -13.53 1.49
CA TYR A 143 -5.95 -12.23 2.14
C TYR A 143 -5.03 -11.13 1.57
N SER A 144 -3.78 -11.45 1.26
CA SER A 144 -2.82 -10.46 0.73
C SER A 144 -3.17 -10.00 -0.70
N TYR A 145 -3.62 -10.89 -1.58
CA TYR A 145 -4.01 -10.57 -2.96
C TYR A 145 -5.48 -10.19 -3.12
N ALA A 146 -6.24 -10.15 -2.02
CA ALA A 146 -7.60 -9.66 -2.06
C ALA A 146 -7.62 -8.16 -2.34
N ASP A 147 -8.60 -7.73 -3.14
CA ASP A 147 -8.80 -6.33 -3.46
C ASP A 147 -9.61 -5.65 -2.36
N ASP A 148 -9.29 -4.39 -2.11
CA ASP A 148 -9.92 -3.56 -1.10
C ASP A 148 -11.11 -2.76 -1.66
N GLY A 149 -11.61 -3.11 -2.84
CA GLY A 149 -12.71 -2.43 -3.53
C GLY A 149 -12.26 -1.30 -4.47
N THR A 150 -10.98 -0.92 -4.47
CA THR A 150 -10.44 0.10 -5.39
C THR A 150 -10.23 -0.42 -6.80
N GLY A 151 -10.04 -1.72 -6.98
CA GLY A 151 -9.73 -2.33 -8.27
C GLY A 151 -8.26 -2.28 -8.70
N ASP A 152 -7.38 -1.64 -7.92
CA ASP A 152 -5.95 -1.53 -8.22
C ASP A 152 -5.24 -2.89 -8.19
N ILE A 153 -5.62 -3.76 -7.25
CA ILE A 153 -5.04 -5.10 -7.12
C ILE A 153 -5.65 -6.05 -8.15
N ILE A 154 -6.94 -5.88 -8.46
CA ILE A 154 -7.65 -6.70 -9.46
C ILE A 154 -7.01 -6.62 -10.83
N ARG A 155 -6.65 -5.42 -11.30
CA ARG A 155 -6.11 -5.20 -12.65
C ARG A 155 -4.64 -5.59 -12.82
N ARG A 156 -3.90 -5.81 -11.72
CA ARG A 156 -2.45 -6.07 -11.75
C ARG A 156 -2.08 -7.44 -12.30
N ILE A 157 -2.91 -8.47 -12.07
CA ILE A 157 -2.64 -9.84 -12.50
C ILE A 157 -3.79 -10.32 -13.39
N ILE A 158 -3.46 -10.60 -14.64
CA ILE A 158 -4.43 -11.03 -15.65
C ILE A 158 -4.93 -12.44 -15.32
N GLY A 159 -6.24 -12.65 -15.42
CA GLY A 159 -6.84 -13.99 -15.27
C GLY A 159 -6.73 -14.58 -13.87
N LEU A 160 -6.67 -13.74 -12.82
CA LEU A 160 -6.63 -14.18 -11.43
C LEU A 160 -8.05 -14.36 -10.85
N ARG A 161 -8.38 -15.60 -10.47
CA ARG A 161 -9.59 -15.95 -9.72
C ARG A 161 -9.33 -15.84 -8.21
N ARG A 162 -10.23 -15.19 -7.48
CA ARG A 162 -10.10 -15.01 -6.02
C ARG A 162 -11.28 -15.65 -5.31
N PHE A 163 -11.01 -16.73 -4.59
CA PHE A 163 -11.99 -17.43 -3.76
C PHE A 163 -11.83 -17.04 -2.30
N ASN A 164 -12.90 -17.19 -1.52
CA ASN A 164 -12.81 -17.06 -0.08
C ASN A 164 -12.20 -18.36 0.51
N PRO A 165 -11.03 -18.30 1.17
CA PRO A 165 -10.40 -19.48 1.76
C PRO A 165 -11.15 -20.04 2.97
N ILE A 166 -11.97 -19.24 3.66
CA ILE A 166 -12.63 -19.61 4.92
C ILE A 166 -14.12 -19.32 4.80
N THR A 167 -14.89 -20.37 4.52
CA THR A 167 -16.34 -20.29 4.25
C THR A 167 -17.21 -20.91 5.35
N SER A 168 -16.61 -21.65 6.28
CA SER A 168 -17.32 -22.35 7.36
C SER A 168 -16.53 -22.34 8.68
N THR A 169 -17.21 -22.63 9.78
CA THR A 169 -16.58 -22.77 11.10
C THR A 169 -15.57 -23.92 11.16
N GLU A 170 -15.78 -24.99 10.39
CA GLU A 170 -14.80 -26.08 10.28
C GLU A 170 -13.51 -25.61 9.60
N SER A 171 -13.62 -24.81 8.52
CA SER A 171 -12.44 -24.21 7.88
C SER A 171 -11.75 -23.17 8.78
N GLU A 172 -12.49 -22.43 9.60
CA GLU A 172 -11.94 -21.55 10.65
C GLU A 172 -11.10 -22.35 11.64
N HIS A 173 -11.64 -23.46 12.19
CA HIS A 173 -10.90 -24.29 13.14
C HIS A 173 -9.61 -24.86 12.54
N ARG A 174 -9.63 -25.32 11.29
CA ARG A 174 -8.43 -25.80 10.59
C ARG A 174 -7.39 -24.70 10.40
N PHE A 175 -7.84 -23.49 10.02
CA PHE A 175 -6.96 -22.33 9.87
C PHE A 175 -6.30 -21.92 11.19
N LEU A 176 -7.07 -21.84 12.28
CA LEU A 176 -6.55 -21.44 13.59
C LEU A 176 -5.61 -22.50 14.19
N ASP A 177 -5.89 -23.79 14.00
CA ASP A 177 -4.98 -24.89 14.41
C ASP A 177 -3.66 -24.85 13.62
N ALA A 178 -3.72 -24.63 12.30
CA ALA A 178 -2.52 -24.47 11.48
C ALA A 178 -1.70 -23.24 11.91
N ALA A 179 -2.37 -22.12 12.18
CA ALA A 179 -1.75 -20.90 12.67
C ALA A 179 -1.10 -21.09 14.05
N GLU A 180 -1.76 -21.77 14.99
CA GLU A 180 -1.21 -22.07 16.32
C GLU A 180 0.09 -22.88 16.23
N ARG A 181 0.12 -23.90 15.36
CA ARG A 181 1.29 -24.79 15.18
C ARG A 181 2.47 -24.11 14.51
N LEU A 182 2.22 -23.20 13.58
CA LEU A 182 3.26 -22.53 12.78
C LEU A 182 3.61 -21.11 13.28
N PHE A 183 2.92 -20.61 14.32
CA PHE A 183 3.06 -19.24 14.82
C PHE A 183 4.51 -18.80 15.04
N PHE A 184 5.30 -19.59 15.75
CA PHE A 184 6.69 -19.27 16.10
C PHE A 184 7.68 -19.33 14.92
N LYS A 185 7.23 -19.83 13.75
CA LYS A 185 7.96 -19.74 12.47
C LYS A 185 7.46 -18.59 11.60
N GLY A 186 6.42 -17.86 12.01
CA GLY A 186 5.73 -16.85 11.19
C GLY A 186 6.63 -15.73 10.67
N TRP A 187 7.68 -15.37 11.42
CA TRP A 187 8.68 -14.38 11.00
C TRP A 187 9.40 -14.75 9.68
N GLN A 188 9.45 -16.04 9.31
CA GLN A 188 10.07 -16.50 8.06
C GLN A 188 9.28 -16.08 6.81
N LEU A 189 8.00 -15.73 6.97
CA LEU A 189 7.13 -15.36 5.85
C LEU A 189 7.39 -13.95 5.32
N GLY A 190 8.17 -13.12 6.04
CA GLY A 190 8.30 -11.70 5.75
C GLY A 190 7.27 -10.84 6.49
N SER A 191 7.28 -9.54 6.20
CA SER A 191 6.45 -8.52 6.83
C SER A 191 5.98 -7.49 5.82
N ASP A 192 5.04 -6.65 6.22
CA ASP A 192 4.59 -5.53 5.39
C ASP A 192 5.76 -4.55 5.12
N PRO A 193 5.76 -3.82 3.98
CA PRO A 193 6.90 -2.98 3.55
C PRO A 193 7.31 -1.84 4.49
N GLU A 194 6.52 -1.60 5.53
CA GLU A 194 6.75 -0.57 6.54
C GLU A 194 7.54 -1.07 7.75
N ILE A 195 7.64 -2.39 7.89
CA ILE A 195 8.39 -3.08 8.94
C ILE A 195 9.75 -3.45 8.36
N GLN A 196 10.83 -3.06 9.03
CA GLN A 196 12.16 -3.36 8.54
C GLN A 196 12.54 -4.82 8.77
N VAL A 197 12.32 -5.28 10.00
CA VAL A 197 12.71 -6.62 10.44
C VAL A 197 11.46 -7.38 10.91
N PRO A 198 11.07 -8.46 10.20
CA PRO A 198 9.99 -9.33 10.66
C PRO A 198 10.32 -9.92 12.03
N ASN A 199 9.37 -9.85 12.96
CA ASN A 199 9.49 -10.45 14.29
C ASN A 199 8.27 -11.31 14.61
N MET A 200 8.17 -11.83 15.84
CA MET A 200 7.07 -12.71 16.24
C MET A 200 5.69 -12.03 16.17
N VAL A 201 5.65 -10.71 16.39
CA VAL A 201 4.44 -9.90 16.44
C VAL A 201 4.10 -9.29 15.08
N SER A 202 5.10 -8.96 14.28
CA SER A 202 5.02 -8.16 13.06
C SER A 202 5.52 -8.98 11.87
N ASN A 203 4.63 -9.77 11.29
CA ASN A 203 4.87 -10.59 10.11
C ASN A 203 3.55 -10.83 9.36
N HIS A 204 3.62 -11.44 8.17
CA HIS A 204 2.40 -11.66 7.39
C HIS A 204 1.40 -12.63 8.03
N LEU A 205 1.84 -13.57 8.88
CA LEU A 205 0.92 -14.46 9.60
C LEU A 205 0.09 -13.68 10.63
N THR A 206 0.74 -12.84 11.45
CA THR A 206 0.04 -12.03 12.46
C THR A 206 -0.85 -10.98 11.79
N ALA A 207 -0.38 -10.32 10.74
CA ALA A 207 -1.17 -9.39 9.94
C ALA A 207 -2.40 -10.08 9.32
N GLY A 208 -2.22 -11.29 8.77
CA GLY A 208 -3.31 -12.11 8.22
C GLY A 208 -4.33 -12.53 9.28
N LEU A 209 -3.88 -12.97 10.46
CA LEU A 209 -4.75 -13.32 11.59
C LEU A 209 -5.56 -12.12 12.08
N LEU A 210 -4.92 -10.96 12.26
CA LEU A 210 -5.61 -9.73 12.67
C LEU A 210 -6.62 -9.29 11.62
N ASN A 211 -6.27 -9.38 10.33
CA ASN A 211 -7.21 -9.09 9.24
C ASN A 211 -8.39 -10.08 9.23
N TYR A 212 -8.14 -11.37 9.42
CA TYR A 212 -9.19 -12.39 9.54
C TYR A 212 -10.16 -12.07 10.69
N ILE A 213 -9.64 -11.83 11.90
CA ILE A 213 -10.44 -11.56 13.10
C ILE A 213 -11.26 -10.28 12.92
N ARG A 214 -10.63 -9.20 12.42
CA ARG A 214 -11.31 -7.92 12.16
C ARG A 214 -12.38 -8.04 11.09
N THR A 215 -12.15 -8.80 10.03
CA THR A 215 -13.09 -8.89 8.90
C THR A 215 -14.30 -9.75 9.25
N THR A 216 -14.08 -10.88 9.93
CA THR A 216 -15.15 -11.82 10.31
C THR A 216 -15.87 -11.47 11.62
N GLY A 217 -15.25 -10.66 12.49
CA GLY A 217 -15.81 -10.34 13.82
C GLY A 217 -15.66 -11.47 14.84
N ARG A 218 -14.86 -12.50 14.53
CA ARG A 218 -14.67 -13.69 15.39
C ARG A 218 -13.67 -13.43 16.52
N PHE A 219 -13.93 -12.38 17.30
CA PHE A 219 -13.04 -11.92 18.37
C PHE A 219 -12.80 -12.98 19.44
N ALA A 220 -13.83 -13.73 19.84
CA ALA A 220 -13.69 -14.80 20.83
C ALA A 220 -12.68 -15.90 20.38
N SER A 221 -12.74 -16.32 19.12
CA SER A 221 -11.77 -17.26 18.54
C SER A 221 -10.35 -16.69 18.58
N GLY A 222 -10.20 -15.41 18.21
CA GLY A 222 -8.93 -14.69 18.20
C GLY A 222 -8.33 -14.52 19.60
N ILE A 223 -9.14 -14.12 20.58
CA ILE A 223 -8.74 -13.97 22.00
C ILE A 223 -8.23 -15.31 22.53
N ASN A 224 -8.98 -16.40 22.32
CA ASN A 224 -8.57 -17.73 22.77
C ASN A 224 -7.24 -18.19 22.15
N LEU A 225 -7.02 -17.90 20.86
CA LEU A 225 -5.76 -18.23 20.18
C LEU A 225 -4.59 -17.45 20.80
N PHE A 226 -4.71 -16.13 20.92
CA PHE A 226 -3.61 -15.31 21.43
C PHE A 226 -3.39 -15.47 22.95
N GLU A 227 -4.42 -15.78 23.74
CA GLU A 227 -4.25 -16.15 25.16
C GLU A 227 -3.41 -17.42 25.30
N LYS A 228 -3.66 -18.46 24.48
CA LYS A 228 -2.83 -19.67 24.46
C LYS A 228 -1.39 -19.36 24.07
N LEU A 229 -1.19 -18.56 23.01
CA LEU A 229 0.14 -18.21 22.53
C LEU A 229 0.91 -17.35 23.53
N ARG A 230 0.24 -16.44 24.25
CA ARG A 230 0.80 -15.60 25.32
C ARG A 230 1.46 -16.42 26.43
N THR A 231 0.94 -17.62 26.73
CA THR A 231 1.54 -18.49 27.76
C THR A 231 2.95 -18.96 27.41
N ARG A 232 3.31 -18.96 26.12
CA ARG A 232 4.64 -19.36 25.64
C ARG A 232 5.55 -18.15 25.43
N ASP A 233 4.99 -17.04 24.95
CA ASP A 233 5.73 -15.80 24.69
C ASP A 233 4.88 -14.58 25.03
N ILE A 234 5.38 -13.76 25.94
CA ILE A 234 4.69 -12.58 26.47
C ILE A 234 4.59 -11.45 25.44
N GLU A 235 5.46 -11.40 24.42
CA GLU A 235 5.41 -10.37 23.35
C GLU A 235 4.07 -10.41 22.59
N VAL A 236 3.44 -11.59 22.50
CA VAL A 236 2.12 -11.80 21.88
C VAL A 236 1.00 -11.00 22.59
N SER A 237 1.25 -10.49 23.80
CA SER A 237 0.31 -9.65 24.54
C SER A 237 -0.09 -8.39 23.75
N SER A 238 0.78 -7.86 22.89
CA SER A 238 0.44 -6.71 22.03
C SER A 238 -0.63 -7.08 20.99
N LEU A 239 -0.55 -8.27 20.38
CA LEU A 239 -1.57 -8.78 19.46
C LEU A 239 -2.89 -9.03 20.17
N LEU A 240 -2.85 -9.66 21.35
CA LEU A 240 -4.04 -9.90 22.15
C LEU A 240 -4.72 -8.58 22.56
N ALA A 241 -3.96 -7.58 22.98
CA ALA A 241 -4.49 -6.26 23.32
C ALA A 241 -5.18 -5.59 22.12
N ARG A 242 -4.59 -5.67 20.91
CA ARG A 242 -5.21 -5.16 19.68
C ARG A 242 -6.54 -5.86 19.37
N VAL A 243 -6.63 -7.17 19.58
CA VAL A 243 -7.88 -7.93 19.39
C VAL A 243 -8.92 -7.56 20.45
N LEU A 244 -8.53 -7.42 21.72
CA LEU A 244 -9.43 -7.02 22.80
C LEU A 244 -9.98 -5.60 22.59
N ILE A 245 -9.14 -4.65 22.15
CA ILE A 245 -9.59 -3.29 21.79
C ILE A 245 -10.59 -3.34 20.64
N ALA A 246 -10.33 -4.17 19.62
CA ALA A 246 -11.25 -4.32 18.49
C ALA A 246 -12.57 -5.03 18.87
N ALA A 247 -12.58 -5.78 19.97
CA ALA A 247 -13.75 -6.45 20.53
C ALA A 247 -14.51 -5.58 21.56
N ASP A 248 -14.18 -4.29 21.66
CA ASP A 248 -14.72 -3.34 22.65
C ASP A 248 -14.43 -3.70 24.13
N GLU A 249 -13.46 -4.60 24.40
CA GLU A 249 -13.03 -4.98 25.75
C GLU A 249 -11.83 -4.16 26.24
N GLU A 250 -11.96 -2.83 26.18
CA GLU A 250 -10.84 -1.89 26.42
C GLU A 250 -10.23 -2.01 27.82
N VAL A 251 -11.05 -2.23 28.86
CA VAL A 251 -10.56 -2.31 30.25
C VAL A 251 -9.65 -3.53 30.44
N ARG A 252 -10.02 -4.67 29.86
CA ARG A 252 -9.20 -5.88 29.87
C ARG A 252 -7.93 -5.68 29.06
N ALA A 253 -8.01 -5.00 27.92
CA ALA A 253 -6.85 -4.69 27.09
C ALA A 253 -5.85 -3.79 27.84
N VAL A 254 -6.30 -2.75 28.53
CA VAL A 254 -5.42 -1.86 29.30
C VAL A 254 -4.78 -2.58 30.50
N ALA A 255 -5.54 -3.40 31.23
CA ALA A 255 -5.00 -4.21 32.31
C ALA A 255 -3.91 -5.17 31.80
N LEU A 256 -4.18 -5.84 30.67
CA LEU A 256 -3.22 -6.71 29.99
C LEU A 256 -1.94 -5.96 29.59
N LEU A 257 -2.08 -4.79 28.96
CA LEU A 257 -0.93 -3.97 28.55
C LEU A 257 -0.12 -3.51 29.76
N TYR A 258 -0.76 -3.17 30.87
CA TYR A 258 -0.08 -2.79 32.10
C TYR A 258 0.74 -3.95 32.68
N GLU A 259 0.14 -5.14 32.81
CA GLU A 259 0.84 -6.34 33.27
C GLU A 259 2.02 -6.69 32.35
N ALA A 260 1.82 -6.66 31.02
CA ALA A 260 2.86 -7.02 30.06
C ALA A 260 4.03 -6.02 30.06
N VAL A 261 3.78 -4.73 30.24
CA VAL A 261 4.82 -3.70 30.32
C VAL A 261 5.61 -3.76 31.64
N GLN A 262 5.03 -4.30 32.72
CA GLN A 262 5.79 -4.55 33.95
C GLN A 262 6.85 -5.64 33.75
N GLU A 263 6.52 -6.68 32.98
CA GLU A 263 7.43 -7.79 32.68
C GLU A 263 8.43 -7.43 31.57
N ILE A 264 7.99 -6.77 30.49
CA ILE A 264 8.84 -6.29 29.39
C ILE A 264 8.66 -4.77 29.19
N PRO A 265 9.40 -3.93 29.94
CA PRO A 265 9.24 -2.47 29.88
C PRO A 265 9.71 -1.78 28.60
N MET A 266 10.50 -2.46 27.77
CA MET A 266 11.16 -1.89 26.59
C MET A 266 10.74 -2.58 25.29
N ASP A 267 9.59 -3.26 25.26
CA ASP A 267 9.02 -3.73 24.00
C ASP A 267 8.29 -2.61 23.27
N TYR A 268 8.71 -2.34 22.04
CA TYR A 268 8.14 -1.27 21.23
C TYR A 268 6.71 -1.59 20.79
N SER A 269 6.35 -2.87 20.61
CA SER A 269 5.04 -3.28 20.09
C SER A 269 3.91 -3.04 21.10
N LEU A 270 4.18 -3.32 22.38
CA LEU A 270 3.30 -3.00 23.50
C LEU A 270 3.15 -1.49 23.70
N LEU A 271 4.27 -0.75 23.66
CA LEU A 271 4.28 0.70 23.83
C LEU A 271 3.57 1.43 22.67
N ASP A 272 3.74 0.95 21.44
CA ASP A 272 3.01 1.47 20.27
C ASP A 272 1.50 1.20 20.38
N CYS A 273 1.11 0.01 20.83
CA CYS A 273 -0.31 -0.31 21.06
C CYS A 273 -0.94 0.60 22.14
N GLN A 274 -0.21 0.89 23.22
CA GLN A 274 -0.63 1.86 24.23
C GLN A 274 -0.76 3.28 23.67
N ALA A 275 0.24 3.73 22.91
CA ALA A 275 0.22 5.05 22.29
C ALA A 275 -0.95 5.20 21.30
N GLU A 276 -1.19 4.19 20.46
CA GLU A 276 -2.34 4.15 19.53
C GLU A 276 -3.67 4.27 20.28
N PHE A 277 -3.84 3.48 21.35
CA PHE A 277 -5.06 3.48 22.14
C PHE A 277 -5.32 4.86 22.76
N LEU A 278 -4.28 5.48 23.35
CA LEU A 278 -4.38 6.81 23.96
C LEU A 278 -4.68 7.89 22.93
N MET A 279 -4.07 7.81 21.74
CA MET A 279 -4.35 8.70 20.61
C MET A 279 -5.81 8.61 20.16
N LYS A 280 -6.37 7.39 20.04
CA LYS A 280 -7.80 7.19 19.73
C LYS A 280 -8.74 7.77 20.79
N LYS A 281 -8.31 7.85 22.04
CA LYS A 281 -9.07 8.49 23.14
C LYS A 281 -8.85 10.01 23.23
N GLY A 282 -8.06 10.61 22.33
CA GLY A 282 -7.74 12.04 22.35
C GLY A 282 -6.81 12.46 23.50
N ARG A 283 -6.08 11.50 24.09
CA ARG A 283 -5.14 11.73 25.22
C ARG A 283 -3.69 11.67 24.74
N ALA A 284 -3.36 12.58 23.83
CA ALA A 284 -2.02 12.71 23.26
C ALA A 284 -0.94 13.05 24.31
N ASP A 285 -1.34 13.74 25.38
CA ASP A 285 -0.50 14.09 26.53
C ASP A 285 0.12 12.85 27.20
N LEU A 286 -0.68 11.80 27.37
CA LEU A 286 -0.24 10.52 27.93
C LEU A 286 0.47 9.66 26.88
N ALA A 287 0.03 9.74 25.62
CA ALA A 287 0.62 8.97 24.52
C ALA A 287 2.08 9.37 24.25
N LEU A 288 2.45 10.63 24.51
CA LEU A 288 3.78 11.16 24.22
C LEU A 288 4.91 10.38 24.90
N GLU A 289 4.79 10.09 26.19
CA GLU A 289 5.83 9.36 26.91
C GLU A 289 5.92 7.89 26.47
N CYS A 290 4.78 7.28 26.10
CA CYS A 290 4.76 5.94 25.53
C CYS A 290 5.46 5.90 24.16
N ALA A 291 5.14 6.86 23.28
CA ALA A 291 5.71 6.97 21.94
C ALA A 291 7.23 7.26 21.98
N LYS A 292 7.69 8.17 22.85
CA LYS A 292 9.12 8.42 23.05
C LYS A 292 9.87 7.15 23.49
N ARG A 293 9.31 6.41 24.45
CA ARG A 293 9.89 5.13 24.89
C ARG A 293 9.90 4.10 23.77
N SER A 294 8.84 4.03 22.96
CA SER A 294 8.76 3.15 21.79
C SER A 294 9.89 3.43 20.78
N VAL A 295 10.15 4.70 20.50
CA VAL A 295 11.28 5.13 19.63
C VAL A 295 12.64 4.75 20.23
N ILE A 296 12.81 4.91 21.56
CA ILE A 296 14.06 4.51 22.22
C ILE A 296 14.26 2.99 22.15
N SER A 297 13.19 2.19 22.27
CA SER A 297 13.28 0.73 22.17
C SER A 297 13.59 0.24 20.74
N ALA A 298 13.03 0.88 19.72
CA ALA A 298 13.23 0.50 18.32
C ALA A 298 13.41 1.74 17.43
N PRO A 299 14.62 2.35 17.43
CA PRO A 299 14.89 3.56 16.66
C PRO A 299 15.06 3.31 15.15
N SER A 300 15.26 2.05 14.75
CA SER A 300 15.39 1.67 13.33
C SER A 300 14.05 1.42 12.64
N GLU A 301 12.96 1.24 13.40
CA GLU A 301 11.64 0.95 12.84
C GLU A 301 10.89 2.23 12.47
N PHE A 302 10.32 2.29 11.28
CA PHE A 302 9.56 3.46 10.82
C PHE A 302 8.33 3.74 11.69
N GLY A 303 7.61 2.68 12.07
CA GLY A 303 6.33 2.78 12.79
C GLY A 303 6.43 3.55 14.11
N THR A 304 7.53 3.40 14.86
CA THR A 304 7.73 4.09 16.15
C THR A 304 7.88 5.60 15.97
N TRP A 305 8.65 6.02 14.97
CA TRP A 305 8.81 7.44 14.63
C TRP A 305 7.54 8.05 14.05
N ALA A 306 6.85 7.32 13.17
CA ALA A 306 5.57 7.76 12.61
C ALA A 306 4.54 8.00 13.73
N ARG A 307 4.43 7.08 14.70
CA ARG A 307 3.56 7.27 15.87
C ARG A 307 3.93 8.50 16.68
N LEU A 308 5.22 8.72 16.92
CA LEU A 308 5.67 9.90 17.66
C LEU A 308 5.34 11.20 16.92
N ALA A 309 5.46 11.20 15.58
CA ALA A 309 5.07 12.32 14.75
C ALA A 309 3.55 12.58 14.82
N GLU A 310 2.71 11.54 14.74
CA GLU A 310 1.25 11.64 14.95
C GLU A 310 0.92 12.29 16.30
N VAL A 311 1.60 11.86 17.37
CA VAL A 311 1.40 12.45 18.71
C VAL A 311 1.78 13.93 18.72
N TYR A 312 2.92 14.32 18.16
CA TYR A 312 3.30 15.74 18.10
C TYR A 312 2.36 16.59 17.26
N ILE A 313 1.82 16.05 16.15
CA ILE A 313 0.79 16.69 15.33
C ILE A 313 -0.46 16.95 16.16
N SER A 314 -0.92 15.96 16.94
CA SER A 314 -2.09 16.13 17.81
C SER A 314 -1.88 17.08 18.98
N LEU A 315 -0.64 17.28 19.42
CA LEU A 315 -0.25 18.27 20.43
C LEU A 315 0.05 19.66 19.84
N GLU A 316 -0.13 19.83 18.53
CA GLU A 316 0.18 21.07 17.79
C GLU A 316 1.65 21.52 17.92
N GLN A 317 2.55 20.56 18.20
CA GLN A 317 3.99 20.78 18.29
C GLN A 317 4.66 20.55 16.94
N TRP A 318 4.39 21.46 16.00
CA TRP A 318 4.76 21.35 14.59
C TRP A 318 6.27 21.26 14.34
N ASP A 319 7.10 22.04 15.06
CA ASP A 319 8.56 22.01 14.92
C ASP A 319 9.11 20.61 15.26
N LEU A 320 8.63 20.03 16.36
CA LEU A 320 9.02 18.69 16.81
C LEU A 320 8.47 17.60 15.88
N ALA A 321 7.26 17.77 15.35
CA ALA A 321 6.69 16.85 14.36
C ALA A 321 7.56 16.79 13.09
N LEU A 322 7.97 17.93 12.55
CA LEU A 322 8.86 17.98 11.37
C LEU A 322 10.24 17.41 11.65
N LEU A 323 10.82 17.70 12.82
CA LEU A 323 12.10 17.11 13.24
C LEU A 323 12.02 15.59 13.37
N THR A 324 10.92 15.10 13.92
CA THR A 324 10.64 13.67 14.08
C THR A 324 10.46 13.02 12.72
N LEU A 325 9.68 13.62 11.83
CA LEU A 325 9.46 13.14 10.46
C LEU A 325 10.77 13.07 9.68
N ASN A 326 11.64 14.08 9.81
CA ASN A 326 12.96 14.09 9.18
C ASN A 326 13.88 12.98 9.71
N SER A 327 13.65 12.51 10.93
CA SER A 327 14.43 11.45 11.57
C SER A 327 13.87 10.05 11.29
N CYS A 328 12.72 9.93 10.59
CA CYS A 328 12.12 8.64 10.25
C CYS A 328 13.04 7.81 9.33
N PRO A 329 13.31 6.54 9.67
CA PRO A 329 14.00 5.63 8.77
C PRO A 329 13.06 5.29 7.59
N MET A 330 13.54 5.48 6.37
CA MET A 330 12.75 5.26 5.15
C MET A 330 13.17 3.96 4.47
N PHE A 331 12.19 3.14 4.09
CA PHE A 331 12.45 1.86 3.44
C PHE A 331 12.00 1.90 1.99
N THR A 332 12.78 1.24 1.12
CA THR A 332 12.39 1.04 -0.26
C THR A 332 11.21 0.06 -0.29
N TYR A 333 10.08 0.53 -0.80
CA TYR A 333 8.90 -0.30 -0.95
C TYR A 333 9.20 -1.51 -1.86
N GLN A 334 8.99 -2.71 -1.33
CA GLN A 334 9.04 -3.94 -2.09
C GLN A 334 7.62 -4.28 -2.53
N ASP A 335 7.47 -4.50 -3.83
CA ASP A 335 6.18 -4.87 -4.40
C ASP A 335 5.94 -6.36 -4.19
N LYS A 336 4.68 -6.72 -3.94
CA LYS A 336 4.24 -8.12 -3.80
C LYS A 336 4.74 -8.98 -4.96
N ASP A 337 5.10 -10.22 -4.66
CA ASP A 337 5.57 -11.20 -5.64
C ASP A 337 4.54 -11.36 -6.78
N ALA A 338 4.83 -10.79 -7.95
CA ALA A 338 3.96 -10.89 -9.13
C ALA A 338 4.53 -11.93 -10.10
N PRO A 339 3.67 -12.76 -10.73
CA PRO A 339 4.14 -13.74 -11.71
C PRO A 339 4.76 -13.01 -12.91
N ARG A 340 6.01 -13.35 -13.25
CA ARG A 340 6.68 -12.91 -14.48
C ARG A 340 6.52 -14.01 -15.52
N LEU A 341 5.60 -13.81 -16.46
CA LEU A 341 5.21 -14.83 -17.42
C LEU A 341 5.56 -14.40 -18.85
N PRO A 342 5.78 -15.36 -19.76
CA PRO A 342 6.01 -15.09 -21.17
C PRO A 342 4.78 -14.45 -21.81
N GLU A 343 4.98 -13.79 -22.95
CA GLU A 343 3.89 -13.17 -23.70
C GLU A 343 2.87 -14.24 -24.13
N PRO A 344 1.57 -14.03 -23.86
CA PRO A 344 0.56 -15.00 -24.21
C PRO A 344 0.17 -14.89 -25.68
N SER A 345 -0.15 -16.03 -26.30
CA SER A 345 -0.63 -16.04 -27.69
C SER A 345 -2.02 -15.42 -27.82
N ARG A 346 -2.92 -15.71 -26.86
CA ARG A 346 -4.29 -15.17 -26.80
C ARG A 346 -4.76 -15.09 -25.34
N ILE A 347 -5.54 -14.06 -25.03
CA ILE A 347 -6.16 -13.86 -23.72
C ILE A 347 -7.67 -13.96 -23.88
N ILE A 348 -8.31 -14.83 -23.11
CA ILE A 348 -9.76 -15.04 -23.10
C ILE A 348 -10.27 -14.67 -21.71
N LEU A 349 -10.98 -13.55 -21.62
CA LEU A 349 -11.59 -13.05 -20.39
C LEU A 349 -13.12 -13.10 -20.50
N PRO A 350 -13.74 -14.27 -20.27
CA PRO A 350 -15.18 -14.42 -20.39
C PRO A 350 -15.93 -13.63 -19.33
N VAL A 351 -16.96 -12.92 -19.75
CA VAL A 351 -17.87 -12.20 -18.86
C VAL A 351 -19.08 -13.07 -18.57
N LEU A 352 -19.47 -13.20 -17.31
CA LEU A 352 -20.72 -13.89 -16.96
C LEU A 352 -21.91 -12.99 -17.26
N PRO A 353 -22.87 -13.42 -18.11
CA PRO A 353 -24.11 -12.69 -18.36
C PRO A 353 -24.87 -12.36 -17.07
N GLU A 354 -24.79 -13.22 -16.06
CA GLU A 354 -25.43 -13.07 -14.75
C GLU A 354 -24.87 -11.91 -13.91
N SER A 355 -23.67 -11.42 -14.24
CA SER A 355 -23.00 -10.30 -13.55
C SER A 355 -23.07 -8.97 -14.30
N MET A 356 -23.72 -8.96 -15.47
CA MET A 356 -23.82 -7.77 -16.32
C MET A 356 -24.75 -6.76 -15.68
N LEU A 357 -24.19 -5.61 -15.30
CA LEU A 357 -24.91 -4.37 -15.11
C LEU A 357 -24.46 -3.44 -16.24
N ASP A 358 -25.41 -2.87 -16.99
CA ASP A 358 -25.10 -1.95 -18.08
C ASP A 358 -24.28 -0.73 -17.60
N GLU A 359 -24.45 -0.33 -16.32
CA GLU A 359 -23.68 0.73 -15.66
C GLU A 359 -22.20 0.35 -15.41
N LEU A 360 -21.85 -0.93 -15.39
CA LEU A 360 -20.51 -1.44 -15.07
C LEU A 360 -19.68 -1.78 -16.31
N ASP A 361 -20.22 -1.58 -17.51
CA ASP A 361 -19.47 -1.87 -18.73
C ASP A 361 -18.37 -0.84 -18.92
N ASP A 362 -17.12 -1.29 -18.71
CA ASP A 362 -15.88 -0.54 -18.89
C ASP A 362 -15.47 -0.48 -20.37
N SER A 363 -16.36 -0.91 -21.29
CA SER A 363 -16.18 -0.74 -22.73
C SER A 363 -15.89 0.73 -22.98
N PRO A 364 -14.72 1.08 -23.54
CA PRO A 364 -14.44 2.47 -23.83
C PRO A 364 -15.55 2.94 -24.76
N ALA A 365 -16.36 3.89 -24.29
CA ALA A 365 -17.25 4.59 -25.19
C ALA A 365 -16.37 5.06 -26.35
N GLU A 366 -16.84 4.97 -27.60
CA GLU A 366 -16.05 5.22 -28.83
C GLU A 366 -15.37 6.62 -28.88
N ASN A 367 -15.56 7.45 -27.84
CA ASN A 367 -14.97 8.77 -27.61
C ASN A 367 -13.92 8.84 -26.48
N GLU A 368 -13.54 7.73 -25.81
CA GLU A 368 -12.64 7.72 -24.62
C GLU A 368 -11.15 7.97 -24.91
N THR A 369 -10.79 8.41 -26.11
CA THR A 369 -9.43 8.94 -26.36
C THR A 369 -9.32 10.43 -26.00
N GLU A 370 -10.07 10.91 -25.01
CA GLU A 370 -9.81 12.23 -24.41
C GLU A 370 -8.55 12.12 -23.54
N LEU A 371 -7.43 12.58 -24.11
CA LEU A 371 -6.13 12.64 -23.46
C LEU A 371 -6.22 13.41 -22.13
N VAL A 372 -6.18 12.69 -21.00
CA VAL A 372 -6.03 13.27 -19.65
C VAL A 372 -4.94 14.34 -19.67
N HIS A 373 -5.25 15.52 -19.12
CA HIS A 373 -4.34 16.65 -19.15
C HIS A 373 -2.95 16.29 -18.57
N PRO A 374 -1.83 16.63 -19.23
CA PRO A 374 -0.48 16.22 -18.82
C PRO A 374 -0.09 16.61 -17.39
N SER A 375 -0.65 17.68 -16.82
CA SER A 375 -0.40 18.06 -15.42
C SER A 375 -0.96 17.05 -14.42
N LEU A 376 -2.12 16.46 -14.71
CA LEU A 376 -2.76 15.46 -13.84
C LEU A 376 -2.03 14.12 -13.89
N ARG A 377 -1.51 13.73 -15.07
CA ARG A 377 -0.67 12.53 -15.22
C ARG A 377 0.68 12.63 -14.50
N LYS A 378 1.20 13.85 -14.32
CA LYS A 378 2.50 14.11 -13.69
C LYS A 378 2.43 14.19 -12.16
N LEU A 379 1.27 13.99 -11.54
CA LEU A 379 1.13 14.00 -10.10
C LEU A 379 1.90 12.83 -9.47
N HIS A 380 3.10 13.11 -8.96
CA HIS A 380 3.99 12.11 -8.40
C HIS A 380 3.46 11.49 -7.10
N ALA A 381 2.65 12.25 -6.34
CA ALA A 381 2.09 11.79 -5.06
C ALA A 381 1.23 10.53 -5.18
N ALA A 382 0.56 10.32 -6.32
CA ALA A 382 -0.27 9.14 -6.56
C ALA A 382 0.52 7.83 -6.55
N ASN A 383 1.83 7.89 -6.80
CA ASN A 383 2.69 6.71 -6.89
C ASN A 383 3.40 6.37 -5.56
N TYR A 384 3.24 7.18 -4.51
CA TYR A 384 3.87 6.88 -3.23
C TYR A 384 3.27 5.61 -2.61
N LYS A 385 4.14 4.77 -2.06
CA LYS A 385 3.80 3.52 -1.37
C LYS A 385 4.66 3.35 -0.11
N GLY A 386 4.20 2.53 0.82
CA GLY A 386 4.92 2.22 2.06
C GLY A 386 5.21 3.45 2.91
N THR A 387 6.44 3.55 3.43
CA THR A 387 6.84 4.62 4.37
C THR A 387 6.71 6.02 3.76
N PHE A 388 6.96 6.19 2.45
CA PHE A 388 6.84 7.49 1.77
C PHE A 388 5.40 7.99 1.72
N LEU A 389 4.43 7.08 1.50
CA LEU A 389 3.01 7.45 1.50
C LEU A 389 2.57 7.88 2.90
N LYS A 390 2.96 7.13 3.93
CA LYS A 390 2.66 7.49 5.33
C LYS A 390 3.28 8.83 5.72
N ALA A 391 4.56 9.03 5.41
CA ALA A 391 5.23 10.31 5.67
C ALA A 391 4.55 11.48 4.93
N TYR A 392 4.13 11.25 3.68
CA TYR A 392 3.38 12.25 2.90
C TYR A 392 2.02 12.56 3.54
N SER A 393 1.29 11.54 4.02
CA SER A 393 0.00 11.75 4.70
C SER A 393 0.11 12.56 5.99
N LEU A 394 1.17 12.38 6.76
CA LEU A 394 1.46 13.20 7.95
C LEU A 394 1.80 14.65 7.56
N LEU A 395 2.54 14.83 6.45
CA LEU A 395 2.87 16.16 5.94
C LEU A 395 1.62 16.90 5.42
N THR A 396 0.72 16.21 4.70
CA THR A 396 -0.54 16.81 4.25
C THR A 396 -1.45 17.13 5.43
N GLU A 397 -1.47 16.30 6.48
CA GLU A 397 -2.20 16.57 7.72
C GLU A 397 -1.71 17.84 8.42
N ILE A 398 -0.39 18.01 8.58
CA ILE A 398 0.19 19.25 9.12
C ILE A 398 -0.28 20.44 8.26
N THR A 399 -0.14 20.33 6.94
CA THR A 399 -0.48 21.40 5.99
C THR A 399 -1.96 21.78 6.07
N ALA A 400 -2.86 20.81 6.21
CA ALA A 400 -4.29 21.03 6.36
C ALA A 400 -4.63 21.83 7.64
N LYS A 401 -3.82 21.72 8.70
CA LYS A 401 -4.02 22.43 9.98
C LYS A 401 -3.43 23.85 9.98
N ILE A 402 -2.20 24.03 9.49
CA ILE A 402 -1.48 25.31 9.62
C ILE A 402 -1.39 26.12 8.31
N GLY A 403 -1.64 25.50 7.17
CA GLY A 403 -1.48 26.10 5.84
C GLY A 403 -0.03 26.11 5.34
N TRP A 404 0.13 26.31 4.03
CA TRP A 404 1.41 26.23 3.33
C TRP A 404 2.44 27.28 3.81
N ASP A 405 2.04 28.54 3.96
CA ASP A 405 2.97 29.62 4.33
C ASP A 405 3.53 29.44 5.74
N GLN A 406 2.69 28.98 6.67
CA GLN A 406 3.14 28.71 8.03
C GLN A 406 4.04 27.48 8.07
N LEU A 407 3.73 26.44 7.30
CA LEU A 407 4.59 25.28 7.15
C LEU A 407 5.98 25.65 6.62
N LEU A 408 6.07 26.56 5.64
CA LEU A 408 7.36 27.05 5.14
C LEU A 408 8.15 27.86 6.18
N LYS A 409 7.48 28.63 7.04
CA LYS A 409 8.14 29.32 8.16
C LYS A 409 8.73 28.34 9.15
N ILE A 410 7.97 27.31 9.53
CA ILE A 410 8.44 26.26 10.46
C ILE A 410 9.57 25.45 9.81
N ARG A 411 9.46 25.16 8.51
CA ARG A 411 10.55 24.53 7.74
C ARG A 411 11.83 25.37 7.80
N SER A 412 11.76 26.69 7.65
CA SER A 412 12.94 27.57 7.67
C SER A 412 13.48 27.85 9.07
N THR A 413 12.68 27.71 10.13
CA THR A 413 13.17 27.77 11.52
C THR A 413 13.91 26.50 11.93
N VAL A 414 13.42 25.34 11.49
CA VAL A 414 13.92 24.02 11.88
C VAL A 414 15.07 23.54 11.01
N PHE A 415 14.99 23.78 9.68
CA PHE A 415 15.95 23.27 8.72
C PHE A 415 16.87 24.33 8.14
N VAL A 416 18.10 23.91 7.85
CA VAL A 416 19.08 24.72 7.12
C VAL A 416 18.61 24.88 5.67
N MET A 417 18.52 26.13 5.21
CA MET A 417 18.12 26.45 3.83
C MET A 417 19.35 26.62 2.92
N GLU A 418 19.22 26.34 1.61
CA GLU A 418 20.35 26.47 0.66
C GLU A 418 20.96 27.88 0.65
N GLU A 419 20.14 28.92 0.82
CA GLU A 419 20.58 30.31 0.85
C GLU A 419 21.47 30.61 2.07
N GLU A 420 21.15 30.00 3.22
CA GLU A 420 21.93 30.14 4.46
C GLU A 420 23.29 29.45 4.30
N TYR A 421 23.32 28.25 3.72
CA TYR A 421 24.56 27.52 3.41
C TYR A 421 25.44 28.25 2.37
N ARG A 422 24.84 28.84 1.32
CA ARG A 422 25.57 29.62 0.31
C ARG A 422 26.13 30.92 0.89
N SER A 423 25.36 31.59 1.74
CA SER A 423 25.80 32.81 2.43
C SER A 423 26.97 32.54 3.37
N GLU A 424 26.96 31.42 4.10
CA GLU A 424 28.05 31.01 4.98
C GLU A 424 29.34 30.72 4.19
N LYS A 425 29.23 30.00 3.07
CA LYS A 425 30.36 29.74 2.16
C LYS A 425 30.97 31.03 1.60
N GLN A 426 30.14 32.04 1.30
CA GLN A 426 30.60 33.36 0.88
C GLN A 426 31.27 34.16 2.02
N THR A 427 30.73 34.13 3.25
CA THR A 427 31.37 34.77 4.42
C THR A 427 32.68 34.12 4.81
N HIS A 428 32.78 32.79 4.77
CA HIS A 428 34.05 32.09 5.03
C HIS A 428 35.10 32.35 3.95
N SER A 429 34.71 32.57 2.69
CA SER A 429 35.66 32.97 1.63
C SER A 429 36.18 34.41 1.79
N ARG A 430 35.45 35.29 2.47
CA ARG A 430 35.84 36.69 2.71
C ARG A 430 36.70 36.89 3.97
N SER A 431 36.59 36.01 4.97
CA SER A 431 37.33 36.16 6.24
C SER A 431 38.78 35.64 6.23
N ALA A 432 39.18 34.88 5.21
CA ALA A 432 40.53 34.30 5.14
C ALA A 432 41.60 35.21 4.48
N SER A 433 41.21 36.37 3.93
CA SER A 433 42.09 37.13 3.01
C SER A 433 42.56 38.51 3.51
N ASN A 434 42.20 38.96 4.72
CA ASN A 434 42.50 40.33 5.17
C ASN A 434 43.21 40.42 6.54
N THR A 435 44.09 39.47 6.89
CA THR A 435 44.80 39.53 8.17
C THR A 435 46.23 38.99 8.13
N ALA A 436 47.06 39.39 7.16
CA ALA A 436 48.53 39.30 7.29
C ALA A 436 49.27 40.03 6.16
N LEU A 437 49.30 41.36 6.15
CA LEU A 437 50.25 42.13 5.32
C LEU A 437 50.42 43.57 5.85
N ARG A 438 51.17 43.73 6.94
CA ARG A 438 51.90 44.99 7.24
C ARG A 438 53.00 44.79 8.30
N GLY A 439 54.27 44.93 7.90
CA GLY A 439 55.39 45.30 8.80
C GLY A 439 56.58 44.33 8.88
N THR A 440 57.67 44.68 8.17
CA THR A 440 59.04 44.10 8.07
C THR A 440 59.96 44.51 9.28
N PRO A 441 61.27 44.15 9.41
CA PRO A 441 62.21 43.42 8.51
C PRO A 441 63.09 42.29 9.14
N SER A 442 63.90 41.67 8.27
CA SER A 442 64.94 40.60 8.36
C SER A 442 66.12 40.87 9.34
N PRO A 443 67.20 40.03 9.51
CA PRO A 443 67.72 38.90 8.67
C PRO A 443 68.39 37.68 9.39
N LYS A 444 68.62 36.56 8.67
CA LYS A 444 69.92 35.87 8.44
C LYS A 444 69.81 34.41 7.93
N GLU A 445 70.65 34.10 6.93
CA GLU A 445 71.46 32.87 6.68
C GLU A 445 70.73 31.52 6.51
N ASN A 446 71.16 30.55 5.69
CA ASN A 446 72.02 30.38 4.52
C ASN A 446 71.83 28.89 4.12
N GLU A 447 72.13 28.54 2.86
CA GLU A 447 72.51 27.17 2.40
C GLU A 447 71.44 26.05 2.42
N GLU A 448 71.40 25.07 1.51
CA GLU A 448 72.02 24.79 0.22
C GLU A 448 71.29 23.56 -0.39
N LEU A 449 71.04 23.65 -1.70
CA LEU A 449 71.31 22.64 -2.74
C LEU A 449 70.71 21.22 -2.79
N GLN A 450 70.59 20.84 -4.07
CA GLN A 450 70.50 19.53 -4.71
C GLN A 450 69.12 18.86 -4.76
N ASN A 451 68.63 18.29 -5.86
CA ASN A 451 68.96 18.23 -7.30
C ASN A 451 68.18 17.01 -7.80
N GLY A 452 67.58 17.05 -8.98
CA GLY A 452 66.97 15.86 -9.56
C GLY A 452 66.03 16.15 -10.71
N ALA A 453 66.62 16.53 -11.85
CA ALA A 453 65.99 16.63 -13.17
C ALA A 453 65.32 15.29 -13.57
N THR A 454 64.34 15.19 -14.48
CA THR A 454 64.28 15.59 -15.91
C THR A 454 62.85 15.23 -16.39
N ASN A 455 62.07 16.09 -17.03
CA ASN A 455 62.00 16.46 -18.48
C ASN A 455 60.75 15.90 -19.19
N GLY A 456 60.16 16.78 -20.03
CA GLY A 456 59.35 16.46 -21.21
C GLY A 456 57.90 16.92 -21.05
N ALA A 457 57.54 18.18 -21.30
CA ALA A 457 57.26 18.81 -22.62
C ALA A 457 56.09 18.11 -23.35
N GLU A 458 55.02 18.75 -23.83
CA GLU A 458 54.95 19.96 -24.68
C GLU A 458 53.57 20.65 -24.57
N ALA A 459 53.55 21.98 -24.76
CA ALA A 459 52.44 22.76 -25.30
C ALA A 459 52.82 23.17 -26.76
N PRO A 460 52.11 24.01 -27.55
CA PRO A 460 50.91 24.82 -27.31
C PRO A 460 49.99 24.99 -28.57
N ASN A 461 49.16 26.05 -28.55
CA ASN A 461 48.42 26.74 -29.65
C ASN A 461 46.92 26.42 -29.73
N GLY A 462 45.98 27.37 -29.89
CA GLY A 462 46.05 28.82 -30.06
C GLY A 462 45.01 29.33 -31.08
N VAL A 463 44.12 30.24 -30.63
CA VAL A 463 43.40 31.34 -31.33
C VAL A 463 42.15 31.05 -32.23
N PRO A 464 41.26 32.04 -32.54
CA PRO A 464 39.81 32.01 -32.21
C PRO A 464 38.87 32.40 -33.40
N GLU A 465 37.56 32.61 -33.12
CA GLU A 465 36.64 33.65 -33.68
C GLU A 465 35.19 33.20 -34.04
N SER A 466 34.25 33.97 -33.47
CA SER A 466 33.01 34.59 -34.02
C SER A 466 31.83 33.80 -34.62
N GLY A 467 30.63 34.20 -34.16
CA GLY A 467 29.38 34.22 -34.95
C GLY A 467 28.11 33.95 -34.13
N GLY A 468 27.40 35.01 -33.70
CA GLY A 468 26.22 34.92 -32.82
C GLY A 468 24.85 34.76 -33.51
N ASN A 469 23.82 34.48 -32.72
CA ASN A 469 22.52 35.17 -32.76
C ASN A 469 21.65 34.87 -31.53
N HIS A 470 20.87 35.88 -31.17
CA HIS A 470 19.99 36.06 -30.00
C HIS A 470 18.76 35.14 -29.97
N GLU A 471 18.23 34.85 -28.76
CA GLU A 471 16.83 35.11 -28.40
C GLU A 471 16.60 35.06 -26.88
N GLU A 472 15.65 35.87 -26.42
CA GLU A 472 15.50 36.50 -25.10
C GLU A 472 14.79 35.63 -24.03
N SER A 473 15.07 35.91 -22.76
CA SER A 473 14.21 35.57 -21.61
C SER A 473 14.07 36.82 -20.72
N PRO A 474 12.85 37.26 -20.35
CA PRO A 474 12.66 38.50 -19.62
C PRO A 474 12.87 38.35 -18.11
N GLU A 475 13.43 39.42 -17.55
CA GLU A 475 13.88 39.64 -16.17
C GLU A 475 12.74 39.76 -15.15
N ARG A 476 13.06 39.49 -13.87
CA ARG A 476 12.27 39.90 -12.69
C ARG A 476 12.91 41.16 -12.05
N PRO A 477 12.12 42.07 -11.47
CA PRO A 477 12.58 43.41 -11.10
C PRO A 477 13.45 43.44 -9.84
N GLU A 478 14.56 44.17 -9.93
CA GLU A 478 15.41 44.56 -8.80
C GLU A 478 14.80 45.75 -8.04
N HIS A 479 14.58 45.60 -6.74
CA HIS A 479 14.28 46.73 -5.86
C HIS A 479 15.59 47.39 -5.43
N THR A 480 15.77 48.63 -5.87
CA THR A 480 16.86 49.55 -5.54
C THR A 480 16.79 49.93 -4.06
N VAL A 481 17.84 49.62 -3.28
CA VAL A 481 17.99 50.14 -1.91
C VAL A 481 18.74 51.46 -1.98
N THR A 482 18.04 52.56 -1.70
CA THR A 482 18.61 53.86 -1.38
C THR A 482 19.26 53.82 0.00
N SER A 483 20.50 54.30 0.06
CA SER A 483 21.32 54.46 1.26
C SER A 483 20.73 55.43 2.28
N GLU A 484 20.51 54.98 3.53
CA GLU A 484 20.26 55.85 4.68
C GLU A 484 21.50 55.95 5.58
N GLU A 485 21.73 57.18 6.04
CA GLU A 485 22.88 57.67 6.79
C GLU A 485 22.93 57.14 8.23
N VAL A 486 24.14 56.80 8.67
CA VAL A 486 24.46 56.36 10.02
C VAL A 486 24.41 57.56 10.99
N LYS A 487 23.54 57.50 12.02
CA LYS A 487 23.72 58.26 13.27
C LYS A 487 23.87 57.30 14.45
N ALA A 488 24.83 57.67 15.30
CA ALA A 488 25.47 56.84 16.31
C ALA A 488 24.63 56.62 17.58
N GLY A 489 24.79 55.42 18.16
CA GLY A 489 24.98 55.24 19.60
C GLY A 489 23.80 54.70 20.40
N THR A 490 23.72 53.38 20.57
CA THR A 490 23.53 52.68 21.87
C THR A 490 23.78 51.18 21.66
N GLU A 491 24.32 50.50 22.67
CA GLU A 491 24.74 49.10 22.63
C GLU A 491 23.55 48.15 22.38
N ASP A 492 23.42 47.63 21.17
CA ASP A 492 22.59 46.47 20.84
C ASP A 492 23.48 45.22 20.67
N PRO A 493 23.03 44.02 21.07
CA PRO A 493 23.80 42.80 20.89
C PRO A 493 23.99 42.54 19.39
N ASP A 494 25.24 42.25 19.01
CA ASP A 494 25.67 42.07 17.63
C ASP A 494 24.77 41.05 16.88
N PRO A 495 24.01 41.45 15.84
CA PRO A 495 23.08 40.58 15.12
C PRO A 495 23.79 39.44 14.37
N SER A 496 25.11 39.52 14.19
CA SER A 496 25.92 38.46 13.61
C SER A 496 26.05 37.23 14.54
N HIS A 497 26.11 37.43 15.85
CA HIS A 497 26.22 36.35 16.84
C HIS A 497 24.91 35.60 17.05
N SER A 498 23.77 36.30 16.93
CA SER A 498 22.43 35.71 16.97
C SER A 498 22.15 34.84 15.73
N LYS A 499 22.54 35.31 14.53
CA LYS A 499 22.42 34.52 13.30
C LYS A 499 23.33 33.27 13.32
N TYR A 500 24.53 33.38 13.88
CA TYR A 500 25.48 32.26 13.97
C TYR A 500 25.01 31.15 14.93
N THR A 501 24.44 31.51 16.08
CA THR A 501 23.86 30.54 17.03
C THR A 501 22.58 29.91 16.50
N GLN A 502 21.73 30.68 15.80
CA GLN A 502 20.54 30.15 15.11
C GLN A 502 20.89 29.13 14.02
N PHE A 503 22.02 29.30 13.32
CA PHE A 503 22.49 28.35 12.31
C PHE A 503 22.92 27.00 12.93
N HIS A 504 23.58 27.02 14.09
CA HIS A 504 24.01 25.80 14.79
C HIS A 504 22.85 24.97 15.38
N HIS A 505 21.68 25.56 15.61
CA HIS A 505 20.51 24.85 16.15
C HIS A 505 19.61 24.22 15.07
N LYS A 506 19.81 24.59 13.79
CA LYS A 506 19.05 24.03 12.66
C LYS A 506 19.62 22.68 12.24
N ARG A 507 18.73 21.78 11.80
CA ARG A 507 19.11 20.47 11.25
C ARG A 507 19.11 20.48 9.72
N LEU A 508 19.82 19.54 9.12
CA LEU A 508 19.71 19.33 7.67
C LEU A 508 18.37 18.64 7.37
N CYS A 509 17.63 19.17 6.39
CA CYS A 509 16.46 18.49 5.83
C CYS A 509 16.94 17.32 4.96
N GLU A 510 16.41 16.13 5.21
CA GLU A 510 16.66 14.96 4.39
C GLU A 510 16.11 15.18 2.98
N ARG A 511 16.85 14.71 1.97
CA ARG A 511 16.50 14.95 0.56
C ARG A 511 15.13 14.38 0.18
N TRP A 512 14.76 13.25 0.79
CA TRP A 512 13.46 12.65 0.53
C TRP A 512 12.32 13.50 1.07
N LEU A 513 12.50 14.14 2.23
CA LEU A 513 11.50 15.01 2.83
C LEU A 513 11.38 16.32 2.04
N ASP A 514 12.50 16.86 1.56
CA ASP A 514 12.49 18.02 0.64
C ASP A 514 11.72 17.70 -0.66
N ASN A 515 11.91 16.50 -1.21
CA ASN A 515 11.12 16.05 -2.36
C ASN A 515 9.61 15.96 -2.02
N LEU A 516 9.24 15.51 -0.81
CA LEU A 516 7.83 15.51 -0.39
C LEU A 516 7.25 16.93 -0.32
N PHE A 517 8.02 17.93 0.13
CA PHE A 517 7.58 19.33 0.10
C PHE A 517 7.32 19.83 -1.33
N MET A 518 8.20 19.48 -2.28
CA MET A 518 8.03 19.85 -3.68
C MET A 518 6.79 19.20 -4.30
N VAL A 519 6.56 17.92 -4.00
CA VAL A 519 5.38 17.19 -4.48
C VAL A 519 4.09 17.72 -3.83
N LEU A 520 4.12 18.05 -2.54
CA LEU A 520 2.99 18.69 -1.86
C LEU A 520 2.65 20.05 -2.48
N TYR A 521 3.65 20.87 -2.81
CA TYR A 521 3.43 22.14 -3.49
C TYR A 521 2.74 21.94 -4.85
N GLU A 522 3.15 20.92 -5.61
CA GLU A 522 2.53 20.58 -6.89
C GLU A 522 1.06 20.17 -6.71
N ASP A 523 0.77 19.29 -5.73
CA ASP A 523 -0.59 18.87 -5.40
C ASP A 523 -1.47 20.08 -5.04
N LEU A 524 -0.99 20.97 -4.14
CA LEU A 524 -1.70 22.20 -3.75
C LEU A 524 -1.95 23.15 -4.93
N ARG A 525 -0.95 23.30 -5.81
CA ARG A 525 -1.05 24.15 -7.00
C ARG A 525 -2.12 23.62 -7.96
N VAL A 526 -2.07 22.33 -8.28
CA VAL A 526 -3.04 21.70 -9.18
C VAL A 526 -4.44 21.75 -8.60
N TYR A 527 -4.60 21.51 -7.30
CA TYR A 527 -5.87 21.66 -6.60
C TYR A 527 -6.42 23.09 -6.72
N THR A 528 -5.58 24.10 -6.46
CA THR A 528 -5.99 25.51 -6.53
C THR A 528 -6.41 25.92 -7.95
N ILE A 529 -5.67 25.47 -8.98
CA ILE A 529 -6.03 25.71 -10.38
C ILE A 529 -7.39 25.10 -10.68
N TRP A 530 -7.62 23.83 -10.33
CA TRP A 530 -8.89 23.16 -10.54
C TRP A 530 -10.06 23.90 -9.88
N ARG A 531 -9.95 24.27 -8.60
CA ARG A 531 -11.01 24.99 -7.88
C ARG A 531 -11.29 26.37 -8.50
N THR A 532 -10.24 27.04 -8.98
CA THR A 532 -10.37 28.33 -9.68
C THR A 532 -11.09 28.18 -11.01
N GLU A 533 -10.70 27.22 -11.85
CA GLU A 533 -11.34 26.92 -13.14
C GLU A 533 -12.83 26.56 -12.97
N MET A 534 -13.14 25.73 -11.97
CA MET A 534 -14.50 25.30 -11.68
C MET A 534 -15.37 26.48 -11.24
N THR A 535 -14.83 27.38 -10.41
CA THR A 535 -15.52 28.60 -9.97
C THR A 535 -15.75 29.57 -11.14
N GLN A 536 -14.74 29.78 -11.98
CA GLN A 536 -14.84 30.64 -13.17
C GLN A 536 -15.88 30.11 -14.16
N SER A 537 -15.89 28.80 -14.42
CA SER A 537 -16.87 28.17 -15.31
C SER A 537 -18.29 28.31 -14.78
N ARG A 538 -18.47 28.15 -13.46
CA ARG A 538 -19.76 28.36 -12.78
C ARG A 538 -20.23 29.82 -12.87
N GLN A 539 -19.33 30.79 -12.73
CA GLN A 539 -19.66 32.23 -12.89
C GLN A 539 -20.04 32.58 -14.33
N GLN A 540 -19.37 31.99 -15.32
CA GLN A 540 -19.65 32.18 -16.73
C GLN A 540 -20.86 31.36 -17.23
N GLN A 541 -21.52 30.60 -16.35
CA GLN A 541 -22.60 29.65 -16.69
C GLN A 541 -22.22 28.65 -17.80
N LEU A 542 -20.93 28.36 -17.93
CA LEU A 542 -20.40 27.35 -18.84
C LEU A 542 -20.41 25.99 -18.13
N GLN A 543 -20.70 24.93 -18.88
CA GLN A 543 -20.56 23.56 -18.36
C GLN A 543 -19.07 23.24 -18.21
N TYR A 544 -18.65 22.98 -16.97
CA TYR A 544 -17.30 22.49 -16.70
C TYR A 544 -17.24 21.00 -17.06
N LYS A 545 -16.65 20.68 -18.22
CA LYS A 545 -16.49 19.31 -18.70
C LYS A 545 -15.05 18.85 -18.50
N LYS A 546 -14.90 17.67 -17.90
CA LYS A 546 -13.66 16.91 -17.72
C LYS A 546 -13.98 15.44 -17.98
N SER A 547 -12.97 14.65 -18.34
CA SER A 547 -13.16 13.22 -18.56
C SER A 547 -13.41 12.48 -17.23
N GLY A 548 -13.97 11.27 -17.30
CA GLY A 548 -14.17 10.43 -16.10
C GLY A 548 -12.87 10.15 -15.34
N GLU A 549 -11.78 9.91 -16.07
CA GLU A 549 -10.45 9.68 -15.49
C GLU A 549 -9.88 10.94 -14.82
N GLU A 550 -10.11 12.12 -15.40
CA GLU A 550 -9.70 13.39 -14.78
C GLU A 550 -10.43 13.64 -13.47
N TRP A 551 -11.74 13.38 -13.41
CA TRP A 551 -12.52 13.50 -12.18
C TRP A 551 -12.06 12.52 -11.10
N GLU A 552 -11.67 11.29 -11.47
CA GLU A 552 -11.09 10.32 -10.54
C GLU A 552 -9.79 10.85 -9.93
N ILE A 553 -8.86 11.33 -10.76
CA ILE A 553 -7.57 11.88 -10.30
C ILE A 553 -7.76 13.12 -9.42
N LEU A 554 -8.70 14.00 -9.78
CA LEU A 554 -9.03 15.19 -8.99
C LEU A 554 -9.65 14.84 -7.64
N GLY A 555 -10.49 13.80 -7.60
CA GLY A 555 -11.03 13.24 -6.36
C GLY A 555 -9.92 12.72 -5.46
N GLU A 556 -9.00 11.90 -6.00
CA GLU A 556 -7.85 11.38 -5.25
C GLU A 556 -6.96 12.53 -4.73
N LEU A 557 -6.72 13.57 -5.53
CA LEU A 557 -5.94 14.74 -5.15
C LEU A 557 -6.59 15.48 -3.98
N ALA A 558 -7.90 15.74 -4.06
CA ALA A 558 -8.64 16.41 -2.99
C ALA A 558 -8.64 15.59 -1.70
N GLU A 559 -8.79 14.26 -1.81
CA GLU A 559 -8.73 13.34 -0.68
C GLU A 559 -7.34 13.34 -0.01
N ARG A 560 -6.25 13.32 -0.78
CA ARG A 560 -4.88 13.42 -0.25
C ARG A 560 -4.63 14.72 0.52
N LEU A 561 -5.27 15.81 0.09
CA LEU A 561 -5.17 17.14 0.70
C LEU A 561 -6.20 17.36 1.84
N HIS A 562 -6.94 16.33 2.25
CA HIS A 562 -7.97 16.39 3.30
C HIS A 562 -9.19 17.29 2.98
N HIS A 563 -9.46 17.53 1.70
CA HIS A 563 -10.65 18.23 1.19
C HIS A 563 -11.75 17.23 0.80
N PHE A 564 -12.38 16.62 1.82
CA PHE A 564 -13.30 15.50 1.61
C PHE A 564 -14.57 15.87 0.83
N ASP A 565 -15.16 17.03 1.09
CA ASP A 565 -16.42 17.44 0.44
C ASP A 565 -16.21 17.65 -1.07
N GLU A 566 -15.10 18.31 -1.44
CA GLU A 566 -14.70 18.50 -2.83
C GLU A 566 -14.29 17.18 -3.50
N ALA A 567 -13.66 16.27 -2.77
CA ALA A 567 -13.34 14.94 -3.27
C ALA A 567 -14.61 14.16 -3.64
N ILE A 568 -15.63 14.20 -2.77
CA ILE A 568 -16.92 13.54 -3.01
C ILE A 568 -17.63 14.14 -4.23
N GLU A 569 -17.61 15.47 -4.40
CA GLU A 569 -18.17 16.15 -5.58
C GLU A 569 -17.50 15.62 -6.88
N ALA A 570 -16.17 15.51 -6.88
CA ALA A 570 -15.41 14.97 -8.00
C ALA A 570 -15.72 13.49 -8.26
N TYR A 571 -15.80 12.65 -7.22
CA TYR A 571 -16.14 11.24 -7.36
C TYR A 571 -17.57 11.02 -7.86
N GLN A 572 -18.54 11.81 -7.42
CA GLN A 572 -19.91 11.76 -7.94
C GLN A 572 -19.97 12.19 -9.41
N ALA A 573 -19.21 13.22 -9.81
CA ALA A 573 -19.08 13.62 -11.20
C ALA A 573 -18.47 12.50 -12.06
N CYS A 574 -17.42 11.82 -11.56
CA CYS A 574 -16.84 10.64 -12.19
C CYS A 574 -17.89 9.55 -12.43
N LEU A 575 -18.60 9.15 -11.37
CA LEU A 575 -19.63 8.10 -11.43
C LEU A 575 -20.83 8.42 -12.33
N SER A 576 -21.10 9.70 -12.57
CA SER A 576 -22.13 10.13 -13.53
C SER A 576 -21.74 9.91 -15.00
N ILE A 577 -20.43 9.81 -15.28
CA ILE A 577 -19.87 9.62 -16.61
C ILE A 577 -19.54 8.14 -16.85
N ARG A 578 -18.81 7.53 -15.90
CA ARG A 578 -18.31 6.16 -15.98
C ARG A 578 -18.26 5.55 -14.58
N PHE A 579 -18.54 4.25 -14.49
CA PHE A 579 -18.33 3.55 -13.23
C PHE A 579 -16.83 3.41 -12.93
N SER A 580 -16.40 3.97 -11.80
CA SER A 580 -15.08 3.74 -11.23
C SER A 580 -15.22 3.04 -9.87
N PRO A 581 -14.56 1.88 -9.66
CA PRO A 581 -14.54 1.21 -8.37
C PRO A 581 -13.93 2.09 -7.26
N LYS A 582 -12.90 2.88 -7.59
CA LYS A 582 -12.27 3.83 -6.66
C LYS A 582 -13.24 4.91 -6.20
N ALA A 583 -13.89 5.58 -7.16
CA ALA A 583 -14.86 6.62 -6.87
C ALA A 583 -16.05 6.07 -6.07
N MET A 584 -16.53 4.86 -6.41
CA MET A 584 -17.61 4.19 -5.69
C MET A 584 -17.20 3.83 -4.25
N LYS A 585 -15.96 3.37 -4.03
CA LYS A 585 -15.43 3.12 -2.69
C LYS A 585 -15.34 4.39 -1.86
N ALA A 586 -14.84 5.50 -2.43
CA ALA A 586 -14.77 6.76 -1.71
C ALA A 586 -16.17 7.25 -1.31
N VAL A 587 -17.14 7.19 -2.23
CA VAL A 587 -18.54 7.53 -1.95
C VAL A 587 -19.17 6.60 -0.89
N LEU A 588 -18.82 5.30 -0.88
CA LEU A 588 -19.23 4.37 0.17
C LEU A 588 -18.76 4.82 1.55
N THR A 589 -17.51 5.27 1.69
CA THR A 589 -17.01 5.77 2.99
C THR A 589 -17.72 7.04 3.45
N MET A 590 -18.21 7.86 2.50
CA MET A 590 -19.04 9.02 2.81
C MET A 590 -20.41 8.60 3.34
N TYR A 591 -21.08 7.65 2.68
CA TYR A 591 -22.37 7.14 3.16
C TYR A 591 -22.26 6.48 4.53
N GLU A 592 -21.13 5.81 4.81
CA GLU A 592 -20.83 5.27 6.13
C GLU A 592 -20.75 6.38 7.20
N LYS A 593 -20.09 7.51 6.89
CA LYS A 593 -20.02 8.67 7.82
C LYS A 593 -21.38 9.33 8.03
N GLN A 594 -22.24 9.34 7.01
CA GLN A 594 -23.60 9.90 7.11
C GLN A 594 -24.60 8.96 7.79
N GLY A 595 -24.28 7.67 7.90
CA GLY A 595 -25.17 6.65 8.47
C GLY A 595 -26.33 6.26 7.56
N ASP A 596 -26.23 6.48 6.24
CA ASP A 596 -27.26 6.07 5.29
C ASP A 596 -27.03 4.61 4.84
N GLY A 597 -27.62 3.68 5.59
CA GLY A 597 -27.52 2.24 5.32
C GLY A 597 -28.05 1.82 3.94
N ARG A 598 -29.01 2.56 3.36
CA ARG A 598 -29.59 2.22 2.05
C ARG A 598 -28.62 2.56 0.92
N LEU A 599 -28.05 3.75 0.94
CA LEU A 599 -27.07 4.17 -0.07
C LEU A 599 -25.77 3.38 0.05
N MET A 600 -25.35 3.08 1.28
CA MET A 600 -24.21 2.21 1.57
C MET A 600 -24.38 0.82 0.93
N LEU A 601 -25.56 0.20 1.11
CA LEU A 601 -25.85 -1.10 0.52
C LEU A 601 -25.90 -1.06 -1.02
N GLN A 602 -26.43 0.01 -1.61
CA GLN A 602 -26.46 0.18 -3.06
C GLN A 602 -25.06 0.35 -3.67
N ALA A 603 -24.17 1.08 -3.01
CA ALA A 603 -22.77 1.20 -3.41
C ALA A 603 -22.04 -0.15 -3.27
N LEU A 604 -22.28 -0.86 -2.16
CA LEU A 604 -21.72 -2.18 -1.90
C LEU A 604 -22.13 -3.21 -2.96
N ILE A 605 -23.42 -3.28 -3.34
CA ILE A 605 -23.90 -4.22 -4.39
C ILE A 605 -23.14 -4.00 -5.70
N ARG A 606 -22.92 -2.73 -6.10
CA ARG A 606 -22.18 -2.39 -7.33
C ARG A 606 -20.71 -2.79 -7.25
N LEU A 607 -20.05 -2.55 -6.10
CA LEU A 607 -18.66 -2.97 -5.89
C LEU A 607 -18.52 -4.50 -5.93
N VAL A 608 -19.43 -5.23 -5.30
CA VAL A 608 -19.45 -6.70 -5.33
C VAL A 608 -19.66 -7.22 -6.76
N ALA A 609 -20.60 -6.63 -7.50
CA ALA A 609 -20.85 -6.99 -8.90
C ALA A 609 -19.61 -6.74 -9.77
N TRP A 610 -18.94 -5.59 -9.59
CA TRP A 610 -17.73 -5.25 -10.31
C TRP A 610 -16.56 -6.20 -9.97
N GLN A 611 -16.38 -6.57 -8.70
CA GLN A 611 -15.36 -7.55 -8.33
C GLN A 611 -15.63 -8.93 -8.93
N TYR A 612 -16.88 -9.37 -8.92
CA TYR A 612 -17.28 -10.66 -9.48
C TYR A 612 -17.09 -10.70 -11.00
N ARG A 613 -17.36 -9.58 -11.70
CA ARG A 613 -17.05 -9.37 -13.12
C ARG A 613 -15.56 -9.57 -13.45
N TRP A 614 -14.68 -9.38 -12.47
CA TRP A 614 -13.24 -9.64 -12.53
C TRP A 614 -12.81 -10.88 -11.72
N TYR A 615 -13.68 -11.89 -11.66
CA TYR A 615 -13.43 -13.22 -11.09
C TYR A 615 -13.07 -13.25 -9.60
N ALA A 616 -13.45 -12.21 -8.85
CA ALA A 616 -13.24 -12.15 -7.41
C ALA A 616 -14.56 -12.37 -6.64
N GLU A 617 -14.64 -13.48 -5.91
CA GLU A 617 -15.73 -13.77 -4.96
C GLU A 617 -15.43 -13.24 -3.56
N PHE A 618 -14.19 -12.81 -3.31
CA PHE A 618 -13.70 -12.50 -1.99
C PHE A 618 -13.02 -11.13 -1.93
N SER A 619 -13.60 -10.24 -1.13
CA SER A 619 -12.96 -9.03 -0.64
C SER A 619 -13.18 -8.89 0.87
N PRO A 620 -12.10 -8.93 1.67
CA PRO A 620 -12.19 -8.76 3.13
C PRO A 620 -12.83 -7.44 3.53
N LEU A 621 -12.59 -6.35 2.79
CA LEU A 621 -13.17 -5.04 3.11
C LEU A 621 -14.67 -5.00 2.86
N LEU A 622 -15.14 -5.52 1.71
CA LEU A 622 -16.58 -5.56 1.43
C LEU A 622 -17.33 -6.49 2.41
N LEU A 623 -16.71 -7.61 2.79
CA LEU A 623 -17.22 -8.49 3.86
C LEU A 623 -17.29 -7.76 5.21
N TYR A 624 -16.29 -6.96 5.55
CA TYR A 624 -16.32 -6.16 6.76
C TYR A 624 -17.45 -5.11 6.72
N THR A 625 -17.61 -4.39 5.61
CA THR A 625 -18.65 -3.38 5.41
C THR A 625 -20.06 -3.96 5.55
N ILE A 626 -20.33 -5.10 4.93
CA ILE A 626 -21.65 -5.75 5.05
C ILE A 626 -21.89 -6.31 6.46
N ARG A 627 -20.85 -6.84 7.11
CA ARG A 627 -20.95 -7.29 8.51
C ARG A 627 -21.32 -6.13 9.42
N LYS A 628 -20.61 -5.01 9.32
CA LYS A 628 -20.92 -3.79 10.08
C LYS A 628 -22.35 -3.31 9.84
N LEU A 629 -22.79 -3.28 8.58
CA LEU A 629 -24.17 -2.91 8.26
C LEU A 629 -25.21 -3.87 8.87
N ILE A 630 -24.93 -5.18 8.89
CA ILE A 630 -25.79 -6.18 9.55
C ILE A 630 -25.80 -5.99 11.08
N GLU A 631 -24.67 -5.63 11.67
CA GLU A 631 -24.54 -5.34 13.11
C GLU A 631 -25.36 -4.10 13.50
N ASP A 632 -25.37 -3.06 12.65
CA ASP A 632 -26.06 -1.80 12.91
C ASP A 632 -27.58 -1.86 12.60
N GLU A 633 -27.97 -2.48 11.47
CA GLU A 633 -29.35 -2.45 10.96
C GLU A 633 -30.14 -3.76 11.18
N GLY A 634 -29.44 -4.88 11.40
CA GLY A 634 -30.00 -6.23 11.47
C GLY A 634 -30.14 -6.93 10.11
N ALA A 635 -29.88 -8.23 10.08
CA ALA A 635 -29.84 -9.02 8.84
C ALA A 635 -31.15 -9.00 8.02
N VAL A 636 -32.31 -9.06 8.68
CA VAL A 636 -33.63 -9.06 8.01
C VAL A 636 -33.85 -7.75 7.25
N LYS A 637 -33.49 -6.61 7.87
CA LYS A 637 -33.65 -5.29 7.26
C LYS A 637 -32.72 -5.15 6.06
N VAL A 638 -31.45 -5.52 6.20
CA VAL A 638 -30.48 -5.52 5.10
C VAL A 638 -30.99 -6.39 3.95
N ARG A 639 -31.46 -7.61 4.22
CA ARG A 639 -32.02 -8.52 3.20
C ARG A 639 -33.24 -7.90 2.49
N SER A 640 -34.14 -7.28 3.24
CA SER A 640 -35.32 -6.62 2.66
C SER A 640 -34.93 -5.42 1.78
N ILE A 641 -33.90 -4.66 2.16
CA ILE A 641 -33.41 -3.54 1.34
C ILE A 641 -32.76 -4.06 0.06
N VAL A 642 -31.93 -5.11 0.14
CA VAL A 642 -31.34 -5.76 -1.05
C VAL A 642 -32.45 -6.19 -2.01
N GLN A 643 -33.48 -6.88 -1.52
CA GLN A 643 -34.60 -7.34 -2.34
C GLN A 643 -35.47 -6.20 -2.91
N ALA A 644 -35.50 -5.05 -2.24
CA ALA A 644 -36.23 -3.87 -2.71
C ALA A 644 -35.47 -3.05 -3.77
N THR A 645 -34.21 -3.40 -4.09
CA THR A 645 -33.46 -2.73 -5.16
C THR A 645 -33.85 -3.28 -6.53
N ASN A 646 -33.98 -2.39 -7.53
CA ASN A 646 -34.36 -2.73 -8.90
C ASN A 646 -33.17 -3.28 -9.73
N LEU A 647 -32.32 -4.13 -9.14
CA LEU A 647 -31.17 -4.74 -9.82
C LEU A 647 -31.48 -6.20 -10.21
N PRO A 648 -30.76 -6.78 -11.19
CA PRO A 648 -30.95 -8.18 -11.57
C PRO A 648 -30.77 -9.14 -10.39
N GLN A 649 -31.64 -10.16 -10.29
CA GLN A 649 -31.63 -11.11 -9.17
C GLN A 649 -30.28 -11.82 -8.99
N SER A 650 -29.60 -12.13 -10.10
CA SER A 650 -28.28 -12.76 -10.08
C SER A 650 -27.22 -11.91 -9.36
N VAL A 651 -27.31 -10.58 -9.46
CA VAL A 651 -26.41 -9.65 -8.77
C VAL A 651 -26.74 -9.59 -7.28
N LEU A 652 -28.04 -9.59 -6.93
CA LEU A 652 -28.49 -9.60 -5.54
C LEU A 652 -28.05 -10.89 -4.82
N ASP A 653 -28.08 -12.04 -5.52
CA ASP A 653 -27.64 -13.33 -4.99
C ASP A 653 -26.14 -13.31 -4.59
N LEU A 654 -25.30 -12.52 -5.27
CA LEU A 654 -23.89 -12.34 -4.88
C LEU A 654 -23.77 -11.66 -3.52
N THR A 655 -24.56 -10.62 -3.26
CA THR A 655 -24.58 -9.98 -1.94
C THR A 655 -25.20 -10.85 -0.86
N HIS A 656 -26.18 -11.70 -1.21
CA HIS A 656 -26.71 -12.69 -0.28
C HIS A 656 -25.66 -13.73 0.13
N HIS A 657 -24.67 -14.03 -0.71
CA HIS A 657 -23.57 -14.92 -0.33
C HIS A 657 -22.75 -14.36 0.85
N TYR A 658 -22.40 -13.07 0.80
CA TYR A 658 -21.71 -12.41 1.91
C TYR A 658 -22.56 -12.39 3.19
N ALA A 659 -23.86 -12.12 3.08
CA ALA A 659 -24.77 -12.17 4.23
C ALA A 659 -24.89 -13.60 4.81
N ALA A 660 -24.94 -14.62 3.96
CA ALA A 660 -24.95 -16.03 4.39
C ALA A 660 -23.65 -16.42 5.10
N LEU A 661 -22.51 -15.85 4.68
CA LEU A 661 -21.24 -16.05 5.36
C LEU A 661 -21.25 -15.44 6.78
N CYS A 662 -21.78 -14.23 6.94
CA CYS A 662 -21.97 -13.61 8.26
C CYS A 662 -22.87 -14.47 9.16
N ALA A 663 -23.96 -15.02 8.61
CA ALA A 663 -24.84 -15.94 9.34
C ALA A 663 -24.14 -17.26 9.71
N ALA A 664 -23.33 -17.83 8.81
CA ALA A 664 -22.56 -19.05 9.09
C ALA A 664 -21.56 -18.85 10.25
N PHE A 665 -20.97 -17.67 10.35
CA PHE A 665 -20.07 -17.30 11.45
C PHE A 665 -20.78 -16.81 12.72
N ARG A 666 -22.12 -16.73 12.70
CA ARG A 666 -22.96 -16.19 13.78
C ARG A 666 -22.50 -14.81 14.23
N SER A 667 -22.25 -13.93 13.26
CA SER A 667 -21.92 -12.53 13.54
C SER A 667 -23.08 -11.87 14.30
N THR A 668 -22.78 -10.86 15.13
CA THR A 668 -23.78 -10.09 15.87
C THR A 668 -24.83 -9.50 14.91
N GLY A 669 -26.12 -9.61 15.27
CA GLY A 669 -27.22 -9.13 14.41
C GLY A 669 -27.61 -10.06 13.24
N SER A 670 -26.97 -11.24 13.11
CA SER A 670 -27.26 -12.21 12.04
C SER A 670 -28.35 -13.25 12.34
N ASP A 671 -28.95 -13.22 13.55
CA ASP A 671 -29.93 -14.22 14.03
C ASP A 671 -31.33 -14.12 13.38
N GLY A 672 -31.47 -13.48 12.22
CA GLY A 672 -32.77 -13.14 11.60
C GLY A 672 -32.91 -13.49 10.13
#